data_AF-A0A1B1Z8H4-F1
#
_entry.id   AF-A0A1B1Z8H4-F1
#
_cell.length_a   1.000
_cell.length_b   1.000
_cell.length_c   1.000
_cell.angle_alpha   90.00
_cell.angle_beta   90.00
_cell.angle_gamma   90.00
#
_symmetry.space_group_name_H-M   'P 1'
#
loop_
_entity.id
_entity.type
_entity.pdbx_description
1 polymer ?
#
loop_
_entity_poly.entity_id
_entity_poly.type
_entity_poly.pdbx_seq_one_letter_code
_entity_poly.pdbx_strand_id
1 'polypeptide(L)'
;MGKRQLHSFIVLCLIVSMFSVFGFTGGQKAEAAHDLVNPNQFYTYDEMVTDMKELAAHYPGLISYKEIGRSEYNRPIYAIKLGKGNATVLVNGSHHAREWISTNLSMDMIDEYASAYTNGDYLGKYNVRDILNKTTMWFVPMVNPDGVTLQQYGLTKFPSADHWKLINMNEGSTDFKRWKANARGVDLNRQYDADWANIKNNKSGPSWSNYKGTAPVNQAESRVMVNFTAQVNPEMSLAYHTSGEILYWNFHQTGSWYDRDHAYAKVIGNLTGYSLVYPGTNPSGGGYTDWFIIKYKRPGFTPELGNYAGNTHVPVSEYPAIWSQNKYVGLYVAQEGYKLYVKSPRYKPEQKITVHVNGKLFNYDENAFAKDGRTFVPLRGIFEELEATVNYNASTGVIKATRWDRTVTFKLGSTSATVVSESGTSTVTFDAAPQVVDNRTMVPLRFIGNALGAETKWNNDTYTASIIDRYVMDSKVKNPDPVAVTINGEQQNFDPPAHIYGYSTVYLPLRDLLTAMGATVTFADNIVTAEKDGTRMLINLKERTISVNGKYIYMSEPVIVDQNTTMLPVRIISNAFGFDVAWSQDELTVHITTEEAAAEQPAEEAPAVEQPAEETDAPAETQTVEEQPAVDEPEETVPTEETAPAEEATPAEEAPVVEEPAEDAEKHATEEQNTTQESENGQIESQSVPNLEESPAVEEN
;
A
#
# COMPACT_ATOMS: atom_id res chain seq x y z
N MET A 1 -10.11 -31.33 -59.05
CA MET A 1 -8.98 -32.23 -58.67
C MET A 1 -7.70 -31.57 -59.17
N GLY A 2 -6.59 -31.46 -58.44
CA GLY A 2 -6.34 -31.71 -57.01
C GLY A 2 -4.87 -32.11 -56.71
N LYS A 3 -4.34 -31.75 -55.53
CA LYS A 3 -3.06 -32.21 -54.91
C LYS A 3 -1.76 -31.88 -55.73
N ARG A 4 -0.76 -31.16 -55.21
CA ARG A 4 0.08 -31.48 -54.04
C ARG A 4 1.03 -30.30 -53.68
N GLN A 5 1.61 -30.32 -52.48
CA GLN A 5 2.60 -29.35 -52.00
C GLN A 5 4.01 -29.63 -52.53
N LEU A 6 4.84 -28.59 -52.66
CA LEU A 6 6.18 -28.55 -52.03
C LEU A 6 6.70 -27.09 -52.00
N HIS A 7 7.20 -26.64 -50.86
CA HIS A 7 8.16 -25.53 -50.74
C HIS A 7 8.83 -25.64 -49.36
N SER A 8 10.14 -25.90 -49.37
CA SER A 8 11.01 -25.81 -48.19
C SER A 8 12.04 -24.74 -48.44
N PHE A 9 12.20 -23.79 -47.53
CA PHE A 9 13.50 -23.27 -47.08
C PHE A 9 13.28 -22.41 -45.81
N ILE A 10 14.24 -22.46 -44.89
CA ILE A 10 14.22 -21.83 -43.56
C ILE A 10 15.63 -21.26 -43.32
N VAL A 11 15.79 -20.37 -42.32
CA VAL A 11 17.07 -19.85 -41.76
C VAL A 11 17.73 -18.73 -42.61
N LEU A 12 18.27 -17.63 -42.07
CA LEU A 12 18.12 -16.88 -40.79
C LEU A 12 18.95 -15.57 -40.90
N CYS A 13 18.42 -14.42 -40.47
CA CYS A 13 19.12 -13.23 -39.93
C CYS A 13 18.05 -12.15 -39.67
N LEU A 14 17.75 -11.68 -38.45
CA LEU A 14 18.52 -10.91 -37.46
C LEU A 14 18.98 -9.51 -37.91
N ILE A 15 18.60 -8.51 -37.10
CA ILE A 15 19.08 -7.11 -37.06
C ILE A 15 18.81 -6.25 -38.31
N VAL A 16 17.67 -5.55 -38.33
CA VAL A 16 17.59 -4.07 -38.25
C VAL A 16 16.28 -3.70 -37.57
N SER A 17 16.34 -3.01 -36.42
CA SER A 17 15.20 -2.28 -35.84
C SER A 17 15.67 -0.86 -35.57
N MET A 18 15.38 0.06 -36.48
CA MET A 18 15.91 1.42 -36.46
C MET A 18 14.79 2.43 -36.20
N PHE A 19 14.90 3.09 -35.05
CA PHE A 19 14.33 4.39 -34.69
C PHE A 19 13.14 4.92 -35.52
N SER A 20 11.97 4.96 -34.88
CA SER A 20 10.96 5.99 -35.15
C SER A 20 10.79 6.83 -33.90
N VAL A 21 10.94 8.15 -34.04
CA VAL A 21 10.96 9.10 -32.92
C VAL A 21 9.54 9.47 -32.51
N PHE A 22 9.26 9.42 -31.20
CA PHE A 22 8.22 10.25 -30.58
C PHE A 22 8.85 11.06 -29.44
N GLY A 23 8.53 12.35 -29.41
CA GLY A 23 9.08 13.31 -28.45
C GLY A 23 8.35 13.30 -27.10
N PHE A 24 9.02 13.79 -26.07
CA PHE A 24 8.44 14.00 -24.74
C PHE A 24 7.36 15.09 -24.74
N THR A 25 6.17 14.80 -24.23
CA THR A 25 5.24 15.80 -23.69
C THR A 25 4.50 15.27 -22.47
N GLY A 26 4.80 15.81 -21.29
CA GLY A 26 4.02 15.61 -20.06
C GLY A 26 4.23 14.27 -19.35
N GLY A 27 4.27 14.32 -18.02
CA GLY A 27 4.15 13.12 -17.18
C GLY A 27 2.69 12.73 -17.04
N GLN A 28 2.11 12.05 -18.03
CA GLN A 28 0.89 11.29 -17.78
C GLN A 28 1.21 10.21 -16.74
N LYS A 29 0.47 10.18 -15.62
CA LYS A 29 0.22 8.90 -14.95
C LYS A 29 -0.32 7.95 -16.03
N ALA A 30 0.13 6.69 -16.04
CA ALA A 30 -0.77 5.67 -16.55
C ALA A 30 -1.98 5.67 -15.60
N GLU A 31 -3.16 6.03 -16.11
CA GLU A 31 -4.41 5.84 -15.38
C GLU A 31 -4.56 4.34 -15.10
N ALA A 32 -4.91 3.99 -13.87
CA ALA A 32 -5.31 2.63 -13.57
C ALA A 32 -6.68 2.41 -14.22
N ALA A 33 -6.66 1.76 -15.39
CA ALA A 33 -7.86 1.54 -16.17
C ALA A 33 -8.86 0.71 -15.37
N HIS A 34 -10.08 1.22 -15.26
CA HIS A 34 -11.28 0.42 -15.04
C HIS A 34 -11.43 -0.59 -16.20
N ASP A 35 -12.29 -1.59 -16.04
CA ASP A 35 -12.59 -2.67 -17.01
C ASP A 35 -11.60 -3.86 -16.99
N LEU A 36 -11.03 -4.20 -15.82
CA LEU A 36 -10.39 -5.51 -15.61
C LEU A 36 -11.43 -6.61 -15.35
N VAL A 37 -12.51 -6.26 -14.64
CA VAL A 37 -13.70 -7.13 -14.50
C VAL A 37 -14.66 -6.82 -15.64
N ASN A 38 -15.18 -7.85 -16.32
CA ASN A 38 -16.42 -7.72 -17.09
C ASN A 38 -17.59 -8.26 -16.24
N PRO A 39 -18.43 -7.40 -15.64
CA PRO A 39 -19.50 -7.84 -14.76
C PRO A 39 -20.82 -8.08 -15.53
N ASN A 40 -20.96 -7.57 -16.76
CA ASN A 40 -22.19 -7.66 -17.55
C ASN A 40 -22.22 -8.94 -18.40
N GLN A 41 -21.86 -10.07 -17.79
CA GLN A 41 -21.81 -11.39 -18.43
C GLN A 41 -22.33 -12.51 -17.53
N PHE A 42 -22.48 -13.70 -18.10
CA PHE A 42 -22.71 -14.94 -17.36
C PHE A 42 -21.42 -15.31 -16.63
N TYR A 43 -21.31 -14.94 -15.35
CA TYR A 43 -20.05 -14.93 -14.62
C TYR A 43 -19.88 -16.21 -13.81
N THR A 44 -18.80 -16.94 -14.08
CA THR A 44 -18.56 -18.29 -13.57
C THR A 44 -17.52 -18.30 -12.45
N TYR A 45 -17.37 -19.45 -11.79
CA TYR A 45 -16.28 -19.65 -10.83
C TYR A 45 -14.89 -19.49 -11.49
N ASP A 46 -14.72 -19.97 -12.73
CA ASP A 46 -13.43 -19.96 -13.43
C ASP A 46 -13.04 -18.52 -13.87
N GLU A 47 -14.02 -17.69 -14.27
CA GLU A 47 -13.83 -16.24 -14.50
C GLU A 47 -13.55 -15.50 -13.19
N MET A 48 -14.37 -15.68 -12.15
CA MET A 48 -14.13 -15.08 -10.82
C MET A 48 -12.70 -15.33 -10.31
N VAL A 49 -12.16 -16.53 -10.52
CA VAL A 49 -10.81 -16.94 -10.11
C VAL A 49 -9.71 -16.42 -11.06
N THR A 50 -10.06 -15.94 -12.25
CA THR A 50 -9.15 -15.28 -13.20
C THR A 50 -9.07 -13.80 -12.87
N ASP A 51 -10.20 -13.08 -12.91
CA ASP A 51 -10.33 -11.66 -12.60
C ASP A 51 -9.75 -11.33 -11.21
N MET A 52 -9.99 -12.17 -10.18
CA MET A 52 -9.38 -12.04 -8.84
C MET A 52 -7.85 -11.98 -8.87
N LYS A 53 -7.20 -12.75 -9.74
CA LYS A 53 -5.73 -12.80 -9.84
C LYS A 53 -5.21 -11.59 -10.60
N GLU A 54 -5.91 -11.18 -11.65
CA GLU A 54 -5.54 -10.02 -12.46
C GLU A 54 -5.68 -8.73 -11.65
N LEU A 55 -6.78 -8.55 -10.92
CA LEU A 55 -6.97 -7.48 -9.93
C LEU A 55 -5.84 -7.43 -8.89
N ALA A 56 -5.47 -8.58 -8.30
CA ALA A 56 -4.42 -8.64 -7.30
C ALA A 56 -3.00 -8.42 -7.87
N ALA A 57 -2.78 -8.72 -9.15
CA ALA A 57 -1.54 -8.43 -9.86
C ALA A 57 -1.46 -6.95 -10.31
N HIS A 58 -2.59 -6.34 -10.68
CA HIS A 58 -2.68 -4.94 -11.13
C HIS A 58 -2.61 -3.95 -9.96
N TYR A 59 -3.21 -4.29 -8.82
CA TYR A 59 -3.30 -3.42 -7.64
C TYR A 59 -2.48 -3.92 -6.43
N PRO A 60 -1.15 -4.16 -6.57
CA PRO A 60 -0.34 -4.80 -5.53
C PRO A 60 -0.26 -3.94 -4.26
N GLY A 61 -0.51 -4.55 -3.11
CA GLY A 61 -0.52 -3.85 -1.81
C GLY A 61 -1.80 -3.07 -1.51
N LEU A 62 -2.72 -2.97 -2.46
CA LEU A 62 -4.11 -2.54 -2.24
C LEU A 62 -5.06 -3.74 -2.22
N ILE A 63 -4.89 -4.66 -3.18
CA ILE A 63 -5.60 -5.93 -3.26
C ILE A 63 -4.67 -7.09 -2.86
N SER A 64 -5.25 -8.10 -2.21
CA SER A 64 -4.68 -9.46 -2.14
C SER A 64 -5.81 -10.48 -1.98
N TYR A 65 -5.56 -11.76 -2.23
CA TYR A 65 -6.55 -12.82 -2.00
C TYR A 65 -5.94 -14.00 -1.24
N LYS A 66 -6.81 -14.82 -0.62
CA LYS A 66 -6.43 -16.11 -0.01
C LYS A 66 -7.55 -17.14 -0.15
N GLU A 67 -7.15 -18.41 -0.26
CA GLU A 67 -8.06 -19.54 -0.01
C GLU A 67 -8.41 -19.54 1.48
N ILE A 68 -9.70 -19.45 1.82
CA ILE A 68 -10.20 -19.49 3.21
C ILE A 68 -10.75 -20.87 3.61
N GLY A 69 -10.76 -21.80 2.66
CA GLY A 69 -11.15 -23.19 2.81
C GLY A 69 -11.72 -23.72 1.49
N ARG A 70 -12.51 -24.80 1.56
CA ARG A 70 -13.07 -25.47 0.37
C ARG A 70 -14.52 -25.88 0.59
N SER A 71 -15.22 -26.03 -0.53
CA SER A 71 -16.60 -26.54 -0.60
C SER A 71 -16.68 -28.06 -0.45
N GLU A 72 -17.91 -28.58 -0.41
CA GLU A 72 -18.21 -30.01 -0.28
C GLU A 72 -17.68 -30.90 -1.44
N TYR A 73 -17.43 -30.34 -2.62
CA TYR A 73 -16.73 -30.98 -3.75
C TYR A 73 -15.30 -30.43 -3.95
N ASN A 74 -14.67 -29.91 -2.89
CA ASN A 74 -13.26 -29.50 -2.85
C ASN A 74 -12.90 -28.36 -3.84
N ARG A 75 -13.84 -27.51 -4.25
CA ARG A 75 -13.52 -26.22 -4.91
C ARG A 75 -13.03 -25.23 -3.84
N PRO A 76 -11.90 -24.53 -4.05
CA PRO A 76 -11.49 -23.42 -3.20
C PRO A 76 -12.59 -22.37 -3.00
N ILE A 77 -12.68 -21.83 -1.79
CA ILE A 77 -13.47 -20.66 -1.46
C ILE A 77 -12.46 -19.54 -1.19
N TYR A 78 -12.54 -18.46 -1.96
CA TYR A 78 -11.59 -17.35 -1.88
C TYR A 78 -12.17 -16.15 -1.13
N ALA A 79 -11.32 -15.52 -0.32
CA ALA A 79 -11.55 -14.18 0.18
C ALA A 79 -10.59 -13.19 -0.49
N ILE A 80 -11.12 -12.05 -0.92
CA ILE A 80 -10.38 -10.95 -1.53
C ILE A 80 -10.34 -9.79 -0.53
N LYS A 81 -9.14 -9.28 -0.25
CA LYS A 81 -8.87 -8.07 0.53
C LYS A 81 -8.85 -6.89 -0.43
N LEU A 82 -9.49 -5.79 -0.06
CA LEU A 82 -9.36 -4.48 -0.68
C LEU A 82 -9.13 -3.43 0.41
N GLY A 83 -8.14 -2.55 0.21
CA GLY A 83 -7.82 -1.48 1.15
C GLY A 83 -6.74 -1.85 2.17
N LYS A 84 -6.37 -0.89 3.01
CA LYS A 84 -5.18 -0.93 3.88
C LYS A 84 -5.51 -0.75 5.37
N GLY A 85 -6.60 -0.07 5.69
CA GLY A 85 -6.87 0.38 7.06
C GLY A 85 -7.33 -0.69 8.05
N ASN A 86 -7.29 -0.31 9.34
CA ASN A 86 -7.48 -1.19 10.49
C ASN A 86 -8.94 -1.51 10.83
N ALA A 87 -9.92 -0.69 10.41
CA ALA A 87 -11.32 -1.11 10.47
C ALA A 87 -11.58 -2.22 9.45
N THR A 88 -12.45 -3.18 9.74
CA THR A 88 -12.79 -4.26 8.81
C THR A 88 -14.29 -4.30 8.50
N VAL A 89 -14.66 -4.56 7.25
CA VAL A 89 -16.04 -4.92 6.86
C VAL A 89 -16.03 -6.16 5.97
N LEU A 90 -17.12 -6.92 5.97
CA LEU A 90 -17.21 -8.18 5.23
C LEU A 90 -18.43 -8.20 4.30
N VAL A 91 -18.15 -8.23 3.00
CA VAL A 91 -19.12 -8.42 1.91
C VAL A 91 -19.06 -9.89 1.46
N ASN A 92 -20.21 -10.51 1.20
CA ASN A 92 -20.27 -11.86 0.66
C ASN A 92 -21.47 -12.03 -0.28
N GLY A 93 -21.37 -13.02 -1.17
CA GLY A 93 -22.39 -13.30 -2.18
C GLY A 93 -22.46 -14.79 -2.53
N SER A 94 -23.51 -15.14 -3.28
CA SER A 94 -23.76 -16.49 -3.78
C SER A 94 -23.71 -17.58 -2.71
N HIS A 95 -24.34 -17.34 -1.55
CA HIS A 95 -24.72 -18.42 -0.63
C HIS A 95 -25.69 -19.39 -1.30
N HIS A 96 -26.59 -18.85 -2.13
CA HIS A 96 -27.50 -19.65 -2.94
C HIS A 96 -27.00 -19.77 -4.39
N ALA A 97 -27.12 -20.98 -4.94
CA ALA A 97 -26.59 -21.38 -6.25
C ALA A 97 -27.09 -20.58 -7.46
N ARG A 98 -28.35 -20.13 -7.44
CA ARG A 98 -28.97 -19.35 -8.53
C ARG A 98 -28.77 -17.84 -8.41
N GLU A 99 -28.20 -17.36 -7.30
CA GLU A 99 -28.18 -15.93 -6.95
C GLU A 99 -26.81 -15.31 -7.31
N TRP A 100 -26.19 -15.87 -8.35
CA TRP A 100 -24.77 -15.71 -8.72
C TRP A 100 -24.41 -14.32 -9.26
N ILE A 101 -25.39 -13.52 -9.67
CA ILE A 101 -25.19 -12.11 -10.04
C ILE A 101 -24.67 -11.26 -8.87
N SER A 102 -24.82 -11.73 -7.62
CA SER A 102 -24.17 -11.15 -6.44
C SER A 102 -22.64 -11.32 -6.45
N THR A 103 -22.11 -12.34 -7.15
CA THR A 103 -20.67 -12.46 -7.45
C THR A 103 -20.24 -11.37 -8.44
N ASN A 104 -20.99 -11.14 -9.52
CA ASN A 104 -20.72 -10.05 -10.48
C ASN A 104 -20.60 -8.71 -9.75
N LEU A 105 -21.61 -8.37 -8.93
CA LEU A 105 -21.62 -7.13 -8.14
C LEU A 105 -20.44 -7.03 -7.18
N SER A 106 -20.07 -8.15 -6.52
CA SER A 106 -18.94 -8.18 -5.59
C SER A 106 -17.60 -7.95 -6.30
N MET A 107 -17.44 -8.39 -7.55
CA MET A 107 -16.20 -8.24 -8.31
C MET A 107 -16.09 -6.85 -8.95
N ASP A 108 -17.19 -6.32 -9.50
CA ASP A 108 -17.27 -4.95 -10.04
C ASP A 108 -16.96 -3.90 -8.95
N MET A 109 -17.50 -4.09 -7.73
CA MET A 109 -17.12 -3.27 -6.57
C MET A 109 -15.62 -3.34 -6.24
N ILE A 110 -14.92 -4.43 -6.54
CA ILE A 110 -13.48 -4.52 -6.25
C ILE A 110 -12.67 -3.73 -7.28
N ASP A 111 -13.03 -3.79 -8.56
CA ASP A 111 -12.32 -3.11 -9.64
C ASP A 111 -12.54 -1.59 -9.61
N GLU A 112 -13.80 -1.13 -9.65
CA GLU A 112 -14.20 0.29 -9.57
C GLU A 112 -13.55 0.98 -8.35
N TYR A 113 -13.62 0.35 -7.17
CA TYR A 113 -13.03 0.93 -5.96
C TYR A 113 -11.49 0.90 -5.95
N ALA A 114 -10.85 -0.04 -6.66
CA ALA A 114 -9.40 -0.11 -6.75
C ALA A 114 -8.82 0.86 -7.78
N SER A 115 -9.48 1.04 -8.94
CA SER A 115 -9.18 2.09 -9.92
C SER A 115 -9.29 3.47 -9.26
N ALA A 116 -10.45 3.78 -8.67
CA ALA A 116 -10.70 5.05 -8.00
C ALA A 116 -9.71 5.34 -6.85
N TYR A 117 -9.35 4.32 -6.04
CA TYR A 117 -8.30 4.47 -5.02
C TYR A 117 -6.93 4.89 -5.60
N THR A 118 -6.57 4.28 -6.72
CA THR A 118 -5.24 4.37 -7.33
C THR A 118 -5.06 5.68 -8.09
N ASN A 119 -6.11 6.10 -8.79
CA ASN A 119 -6.17 7.40 -9.47
C ASN A 119 -6.28 8.55 -8.45
N GLY A 120 -7.09 8.37 -7.41
CA GLY A 120 -7.30 9.33 -6.30
C GLY A 120 -8.72 9.91 -6.23
N ASP A 121 -9.69 9.21 -6.81
CA ASP A 121 -10.98 9.75 -7.21
C ASP A 121 -12.09 9.63 -6.15
N TYR A 122 -13.20 10.29 -6.45
CA TYR A 122 -14.43 10.26 -5.68
C TYR A 122 -15.51 9.49 -6.44
N LEU A 123 -16.09 8.48 -5.80
CA LEU A 123 -17.29 7.81 -6.31
C LEU A 123 -18.52 8.49 -5.69
N GLY A 124 -19.11 9.41 -6.44
CA GLY A 124 -20.15 10.31 -5.93
C GLY A 124 -19.60 11.18 -4.79
N LYS A 125 -20.13 11.01 -3.58
CA LYS A 125 -19.66 11.74 -2.38
C LYS A 125 -18.53 11.03 -1.60
N TYR A 126 -18.09 9.86 -2.04
CA TYR A 126 -17.18 8.99 -1.28
C TYR A 126 -15.74 9.15 -1.79
N ASN A 127 -14.86 9.73 -0.97
CA ASN A 127 -13.42 9.72 -1.20
C ASN A 127 -12.90 8.29 -1.01
N VAL A 128 -12.62 7.59 -2.11
CA VAL A 128 -12.32 6.14 -2.06
C VAL A 128 -10.97 5.89 -1.40
N ARG A 129 -9.99 6.76 -1.66
CA ARG A 129 -8.63 6.67 -1.11
C ARG A 129 -8.61 6.83 0.42
N ASP A 130 -9.36 7.78 0.96
CA ASP A 130 -9.52 7.97 2.41
C ASP A 130 -10.24 6.79 3.08
N ILE A 131 -11.34 6.31 2.49
CA ILE A 131 -12.15 5.22 3.04
C ILE A 131 -11.33 3.92 3.12
N LEU A 132 -10.60 3.56 2.07
CA LEU A 132 -9.80 2.33 2.02
C LEU A 132 -8.45 2.46 2.75
N ASN A 133 -7.94 3.68 2.98
CA ASN A 133 -6.84 3.89 3.94
C ASN A 133 -7.30 3.68 5.39
N LYS A 134 -8.58 3.93 5.70
CA LYS A 134 -9.17 3.74 7.03
C LYS A 134 -9.79 2.36 7.26
N THR A 135 -10.18 1.68 6.19
CA THR A 135 -10.93 0.42 6.23
C THR A 135 -10.36 -0.61 5.25
N THR A 136 -10.18 -1.85 5.72
CA THR A 136 -10.05 -3.02 4.86
C THR A 136 -11.44 -3.60 4.60
N MET A 137 -11.85 -3.64 3.35
CA MET A 137 -12.99 -4.44 2.90
C MET A 137 -12.52 -5.87 2.61
N TRP A 138 -13.21 -6.86 3.14
CA TRP A 138 -13.07 -8.25 2.73
C TRP A 138 -14.30 -8.68 1.94
N PHE A 139 -14.08 -9.32 0.80
CA PHE A 139 -15.11 -9.90 -0.04
C PHE A 139 -14.98 -11.42 -0.05
N VAL A 140 -16.09 -12.15 0.04
CA VAL A 140 -16.18 -13.57 -0.33
C VAL A 140 -17.20 -13.66 -1.48
N PRO A 141 -16.79 -13.42 -2.74
CA PRO A 141 -17.72 -13.19 -3.84
C PRO A 141 -18.60 -14.40 -4.18
N MET A 142 -18.12 -15.62 -3.91
CA MET A 142 -18.85 -16.86 -4.17
C MET A 142 -18.68 -17.86 -3.02
N VAL A 143 -19.65 -17.89 -2.10
CA VAL A 143 -19.66 -18.81 -0.96
C VAL A 143 -20.02 -20.25 -1.36
N ASN A 144 -20.83 -20.43 -2.40
CA ASN A 144 -21.34 -21.73 -2.87
C ASN A 144 -20.83 -22.10 -4.28
N PRO A 145 -19.50 -22.28 -4.50
CA PRO A 145 -18.95 -22.50 -5.83
C PRO A 145 -19.47 -23.78 -6.50
N ASP A 146 -19.79 -24.81 -5.70
CA ASP A 146 -20.38 -26.05 -6.21
C ASP A 146 -21.83 -25.85 -6.68
N GLY A 147 -22.67 -25.22 -5.84
CA GLY A 147 -24.05 -24.94 -6.18
C GLY A 147 -24.17 -24.02 -7.39
N VAL A 148 -23.39 -22.94 -7.45
CA VAL A 148 -23.33 -22.06 -8.63
C VAL A 148 -22.94 -22.86 -9.87
N THR A 149 -21.87 -23.66 -9.80
CA THR A 149 -21.46 -24.52 -10.92
C THR A 149 -22.57 -25.48 -11.37
N LEU A 150 -23.33 -26.07 -10.43
CA LEU A 150 -24.43 -26.99 -10.72
C LEU A 150 -25.62 -26.28 -11.40
N GLN A 151 -26.00 -25.10 -10.93
CA GLN A 151 -27.05 -24.29 -11.56
C GLN A 151 -26.61 -23.78 -12.95
N GLN A 152 -25.33 -23.43 -13.11
CA GLN A 152 -24.77 -22.93 -14.36
C GLN A 152 -24.67 -24.03 -15.44
N TYR A 153 -24.02 -25.16 -15.13
CA TYR A 153 -23.61 -26.20 -16.07
C TYR A 153 -24.33 -27.56 -15.92
N GLY A 154 -25.20 -27.70 -14.91
CA GLY A 154 -25.82 -28.98 -14.57
C GLY A 154 -24.79 -30.04 -14.20
N LEU A 155 -25.09 -31.28 -14.56
CA LEU A 155 -24.31 -32.47 -14.21
C LEU A 155 -22.93 -32.54 -14.90
N THR A 156 -22.68 -31.72 -15.93
CA THR A 156 -21.46 -31.80 -16.77
C THR A 156 -20.16 -31.48 -16.03
N LYS A 157 -20.25 -30.77 -14.90
CA LYS A 157 -19.12 -30.40 -14.03
C LYS A 157 -19.10 -31.18 -12.70
N PHE A 158 -19.81 -32.33 -12.64
CA PHE A 158 -19.96 -33.18 -11.45
C PHE A 158 -19.64 -34.67 -11.73
N PRO A 159 -19.14 -35.44 -10.74
CA PRO A 159 -18.87 -36.86 -10.92
C PRO A 159 -20.14 -37.67 -11.24
N SER A 160 -20.05 -38.58 -12.22
CA SER A 160 -21.19 -39.41 -12.66
C SER A 160 -21.82 -40.25 -11.54
N ALA A 161 -21.04 -40.59 -10.51
CA ALA A 161 -21.51 -41.31 -9.31
C ALA A 161 -22.48 -40.51 -8.42
N ASP A 162 -22.52 -39.19 -8.55
CA ASP A 162 -23.42 -38.29 -7.82
C ASP A 162 -24.61 -37.80 -8.67
N HIS A 163 -24.60 -38.02 -10.00
CA HIS A 163 -25.64 -37.52 -10.90
C HIS A 163 -27.06 -37.92 -10.48
N TRP A 164 -27.26 -39.18 -10.10
CA TRP A 164 -28.57 -39.68 -9.63
C TRP A 164 -29.00 -39.03 -8.31
N LYS A 165 -28.06 -38.69 -7.41
CA LYS A 165 -28.33 -38.01 -6.14
C LYS A 165 -28.79 -36.58 -6.40
N LEU A 166 -28.07 -35.88 -7.29
CA LEU A 166 -28.38 -34.50 -7.70
C LEU A 166 -29.77 -34.42 -8.37
N ILE A 167 -30.09 -35.35 -9.29
CA ILE A 167 -31.41 -35.47 -9.91
C ILE A 167 -32.50 -35.74 -8.85
N ASN A 168 -32.27 -36.69 -7.94
CA ASN A 168 -33.23 -37.05 -6.89
C ASN A 168 -33.52 -35.87 -5.92
N MET A 169 -32.49 -35.17 -5.47
CA MET A 169 -32.62 -33.95 -4.66
C MET A 169 -33.31 -32.80 -5.43
N ASN A 170 -33.25 -32.81 -6.77
CA ASN A 170 -33.96 -31.90 -7.67
C ASN A 170 -35.37 -32.41 -8.06
N GLU A 171 -35.95 -33.34 -7.30
CA GLU A 171 -37.30 -33.90 -7.50
C GLU A 171 -37.48 -34.58 -8.87
N GLY A 172 -36.41 -35.21 -9.38
CA GLY A 172 -36.38 -35.92 -10.67
C GLY A 172 -35.96 -35.06 -11.85
N SER A 173 -35.80 -33.75 -11.69
CA SER A 173 -35.42 -32.84 -12.77
C SER A 173 -33.92 -32.90 -13.11
N THR A 174 -33.61 -32.94 -14.42
CA THR A 174 -32.27 -32.70 -14.97
C THR A 174 -31.99 -31.23 -15.26
N ASP A 175 -32.99 -30.35 -15.14
CA ASP A 175 -32.81 -28.89 -15.18
C ASP A 175 -32.53 -28.35 -13.78
N PHE A 176 -31.32 -27.79 -13.61
CA PHE A 176 -30.81 -27.24 -12.36
C PHE A 176 -30.94 -25.72 -12.24
N LYS A 177 -31.58 -25.00 -13.19
CA LYS A 177 -31.73 -23.53 -13.12
C LYS A 177 -32.44 -23.02 -11.86
N ARG A 178 -33.30 -23.85 -11.25
CA ARG A 178 -33.97 -23.55 -9.98
C ARG A 178 -33.13 -23.79 -8.70
N TRP A 179 -31.98 -24.47 -8.82
CA TRP A 179 -31.21 -24.95 -7.68
C TRP A 179 -30.73 -23.80 -6.78
N LYS A 180 -30.90 -23.95 -5.45
CA LYS A 180 -30.61 -22.93 -4.44
C LYS A 180 -29.56 -23.40 -3.43
N ALA A 181 -29.59 -24.67 -3.04
CA ALA A 181 -28.70 -25.30 -2.07
C ALA A 181 -27.22 -25.38 -2.52
N ASN A 182 -26.32 -25.82 -1.64
CA ASN A 182 -25.03 -26.38 -2.08
C ASN A 182 -25.23 -27.73 -2.80
N ALA A 183 -24.17 -28.31 -3.35
CA ALA A 183 -24.26 -29.58 -4.09
C ALA A 183 -24.42 -30.84 -3.20
N ARG A 184 -24.55 -30.68 -1.87
CA ARG A 184 -25.06 -31.69 -0.93
C ARG A 184 -26.58 -31.57 -0.68
N GLY A 185 -27.24 -30.59 -1.30
CA GLY A 185 -28.66 -30.33 -1.09
C GLY A 185 -28.98 -29.68 0.25
N VAL A 186 -28.03 -28.94 0.85
CA VAL A 186 -28.24 -28.14 2.07
C VAL A 186 -28.31 -26.65 1.71
N ASP A 187 -29.30 -25.95 2.25
CA ASP A 187 -29.51 -24.53 2.06
C ASP A 187 -28.56 -23.73 2.96
N LEU A 188 -27.52 -23.11 2.38
CA LEU A 188 -26.45 -22.49 3.15
C LEU A 188 -26.89 -21.28 3.97
N ASN A 189 -27.93 -20.56 3.55
CA ASN A 189 -28.53 -19.48 4.36
C ASN A 189 -29.60 -20.00 5.35
N ARG A 190 -29.53 -21.29 5.68
CA ARG A 190 -30.23 -21.96 6.80
C ARG A 190 -29.28 -22.76 7.69
N GLN A 191 -27.97 -22.55 7.53
CA GLN A 191 -26.92 -23.30 8.23
C GLN A 191 -26.30 -22.56 9.41
N TYR A 192 -26.62 -21.29 9.66
CA TYR A 192 -25.99 -20.54 10.75
C TYR A 192 -26.75 -20.70 12.07
N ASP A 193 -26.02 -20.56 13.18
CA ASP A 193 -26.54 -20.71 14.55
C ASP A 193 -27.34 -19.47 14.99
N ALA A 194 -28.51 -19.28 14.38
CA ALA A 194 -29.44 -18.19 14.64
C ALA A 194 -30.87 -18.73 14.61
N ASP A 195 -31.42 -19.05 15.79
CA ASP A 195 -32.71 -19.72 15.97
C ASP A 195 -32.86 -21.02 15.12
N TRP A 196 -31.73 -21.72 14.91
CA TRP A 196 -31.64 -22.82 13.93
C TRP A 196 -32.66 -23.96 14.19
N ALA A 197 -33.04 -24.15 15.45
CA ALA A 197 -34.07 -25.12 15.84
C ALA A 197 -35.42 -24.82 15.14
N ASN A 198 -35.86 -23.56 15.14
CA ASN A 198 -37.23 -23.15 14.79
C ASN A 198 -37.40 -22.69 13.33
N ILE A 199 -36.36 -22.87 12.49
CA ILE A 199 -36.37 -22.54 11.05
C ILE A 199 -37.62 -23.10 10.35
N LYS A 200 -38.39 -22.21 9.72
CA LYS A 200 -39.65 -22.52 9.05
C LYS A 200 -39.44 -23.04 7.63
N ASN A 201 -40.43 -23.80 7.14
CA ASN A 201 -40.48 -24.38 5.80
C ASN A 201 -39.27 -25.29 5.46
N ASN A 202 -38.68 -25.89 6.48
CA ASN A 202 -37.57 -26.83 6.33
C ASN A 202 -38.00 -28.11 5.58
N LYS A 203 -37.23 -28.53 4.57
CA LYS A 203 -37.37 -29.88 3.97
C LYS A 203 -36.93 -30.96 4.97
N SER A 204 -37.45 -32.18 4.85
CA SER A 204 -37.10 -33.30 5.73
C SER A 204 -35.69 -33.89 5.48
N GLY A 205 -35.13 -33.66 4.30
CA GLY A 205 -33.80 -34.14 3.91
C GLY A 205 -33.24 -33.36 2.72
N PRO A 206 -32.03 -33.73 2.23
CA PRO A 206 -31.33 -33.06 1.15
C PRO A 206 -32.20 -32.76 -0.08
N SER A 207 -32.19 -31.50 -0.53
CA SER A 207 -33.06 -31.03 -1.60
C SER A 207 -32.47 -29.80 -2.30
N TRP A 208 -32.97 -29.48 -3.49
CA TRP A 208 -32.58 -28.31 -4.28
C TRP A 208 -32.75 -26.96 -3.54
N SER A 209 -33.59 -26.90 -2.50
CA SER A 209 -33.77 -25.73 -1.62
C SER A 209 -34.25 -26.12 -0.21
N ASN A 210 -34.15 -25.19 0.73
CA ASN A 210 -34.84 -25.20 2.03
C ASN A 210 -34.51 -26.32 3.03
N TYR A 211 -33.61 -27.25 2.75
CA TYR A 211 -33.11 -28.19 3.77
C TYR A 211 -32.05 -27.52 4.65
N LYS A 212 -32.31 -27.39 5.97
CA LYS A 212 -31.42 -26.71 6.91
C LYS A 212 -30.19 -27.52 7.35
N GLY A 213 -30.06 -28.77 6.91
CA GLY A 213 -29.04 -29.71 7.38
C GLY A 213 -29.43 -30.45 8.67
N THR A 214 -28.51 -31.26 9.20
CA THR A 214 -28.71 -32.05 10.45
C THR A 214 -28.32 -31.29 11.72
N ALA A 215 -27.45 -30.28 11.60
CA ALA A 215 -27.00 -29.40 12.67
C ALA A 215 -26.53 -28.06 12.06
N PRO A 216 -26.50 -26.95 12.81
CA PRO A 216 -25.91 -25.70 12.34
C PRO A 216 -24.40 -25.86 12.09
N VAL A 217 -23.88 -25.12 11.11
CA VAL A 217 -22.47 -25.03 10.71
C VAL A 217 -21.85 -26.40 10.37
N ASN A 218 -22.67 -27.31 9.84
CA ASN A 218 -22.27 -28.67 9.46
C ASN A 218 -21.93 -28.82 7.95
N GLN A 219 -22.02 -27.77 7.14
CA GLN A 219 -21.50 -27.74 5.77
C GLN A 219 -20.13 -27.06 5.67
N ALA A 220 -19.30 -27.52 4.73
CA ALA A 220 -17.96 -26.98 4.53
C ALA A 220 -17.95 -25.47 4.26
N GLU A 221 -18.87 -25.00 3.41
CA GLU A 221 -19.01 -23.57 3.07
C GLU A 221 -19.38 -22.73 4.30
N SER A 222 -20.28 -23.23 5.14
CA SER A 222 -20.73 -22.54 6.36
C SER A 222 -19.66 -22.51 7.46
N ARG A 223 -18.88 -23.60 7.63
CA ARG A 223 -17.70 -23.62 8.51
C ARG A 223 -16.69 -22.56 8.08
N VAL A 224 -16.42 -22.47 6.78
CA VAL A 224 -15.50 -21.48 6.19
C VAL A 224 -15.97 -20.05 6.48
N MET A 225 -17.25 -19.74 6.24
CA MET A 225 -17.80 -18.41 6.53
C MET A 225 -17.79 -18.05 8.02
N VAL A 226 -18.15 -18.98 8.92
CA VAL A 226 -18.09 -18.74 10.38
C VAL A 226 -16.66 -18.48 10.84
N ASN A 227 -15.71 -19.33 10.44
CA ASN A 227 -14.30 -19.21 10.80
C ASN A 227 -13.67 -17.93 10.23
N PHE A 228 -13.97 -17.58 8.97
CA PHE A 228 -13.41 -16.38 8.34
C PHE A 228 -14.02 -15.09 8.91
N THR A 229 -15.31 -15.07 9.23
CA THR A 229 -15.93 -13.92 9.92
C THR A 229 -15.31 -13.69 11.29
N ALA A 230 -14.97 -14.76 12.03
CA ALA A 230 -14.26 -14.65 13.29
C ALA A 230 -12.81 -14.12 13.12
N GLN A 231 -12.10 -14.52 12.05
CA GLN A 231 -10.77 -13.96 11.71
C GLN A 231 -10.82 -12.47 11.35
N VAL A 232 -11.81 -12.06 10.55
CA VAL A 232 -11.96 -10.66 10.08
C VAL A 232 -12.52 -9.75 11.18
N ASN A 233 -13.36 -10.29 12.07
CA ASN A 233 -14.02 -9.57 13.15
C ASN A 233 -14.69 -8.25 12.68
N PRO A 234 -15.51 -8.26 11.60
CA PRO A 234 -15.91 -7.06 10.89
C PRO A 234 -16.86 -6.16 11.68
N GLU A 235 -16.76 -4.85 11.48
CA GLU A 235 -17.63 -3.83 12.10
C GLU A 235 -19.07 -3.91 11.59
N MET A 236 -19.23 -4.23 10.31
CA MET A 236 -20.49 -4.35 9.58
C MET A 236 -20.35 -5.43 8.51
N SER A 237 -21.47 -6.04 8.11
CA SER A 237 -21.44 -7.09 7.06
C SER A 237 -22.61 -6.98 6.07
N LEU A 238 -22.33 -7.28 4.80
CA LEU A 238 -23.28 -7.36 3.70
C LEU A 238 -23.29 -8.79 3.16
N ALA A 239 -24.46 -9.43 3.09
CA ALA A 239 -24.64 -10.73 2.43
C ALA A 239 -25.65 -10.55 1.29
N TYR A 240 -25.15 -10.39 0.07
CA TYR A 240 -25.96 -10.17 -1.13
C TYR A 240 -26.65 -11.44 -1.60
N HIS A 241 -27.92 -11.31 -1.92
CA HIS A 241 -28.82 -12.38 -2.38
C HIS A 241 -29.65 -11.89 -3.58
N THR A 242 -30.51 -12.74 -4.14
CA THR A 242 -31.53 -12.31 -5.13
C THR A 242 -32.85 -13.05 -4.89
N SER A 243 -34.02 -12.41 -4.96
CA SER A 243 -34.35 -11.15 -5.64
C SER A 243 -35.61 -10.51 -5.07
N GLY A 244 -35.83 -9.23 -5.38
CA GLY A 244 -37.06 -8.51 -5.05
C GLY A 244 -36.90 -7.02 -4.75
N GLU A 245 -35.69 -6.45 -4.84
CA GLU A 245 -35.37 -5.06 -4.47
C GLU A 245 -35.77 -4.73 -3.03
N ILE A 246 -35.45 -5.65 -2.12
CA ILE A 246 -35.74 -5.56 -0.68
C ILE A 246 -34.46 -5.66 0.17
N LEU A 247 -34.53 -5.13 1.39
CA LEU A 247 -33.42 -5.08 2.34
C LEU A 247 -33.82 -5.71 3.68
N TYR A 248 -33.27 -6.88 3.99
CA TYR A 248 -33.30 -7.45 5.34
C TYR A 248 -32.18 -6.84 6.19
N TRP A 249 -32.48 -6.48 7.43
CA TRP A 249 -31.56 -5.76 8.33
C TRP A 249 -31.74 -6.08 9.83
N ASN A 250 -32.74 -6.91 10.17
CA ASN A 250 -33.15 -7.15 11.55
C ASN A 250 -33.29 -8.64 11.86
N PHE A 251 -32.65 -9.08 12.95
CA PHE A 251 -32.90 -10.36 13.58
C PHE A 251 -32.75 -10.23 15.11
N HIS A 252 -33.88 -10.06 15.80
CA HIS A 252 -33.99 -9.95 17.26
C HIS A 252 -33.19 -8.83 17.98
N GLN A 253 -32.50 -7.91 17.29
CA GLN A 253 -31.87 -6.79 17.98
C GLN A 253 -32.90 -5.79 18.52
N THR A 254 -32.64 -5.24 19.70
CA THR A 254 -33.56 -4.36 20.45
C THR A 254 -32.83 -3.10 20.96
N GLY A 255 -33.61 -2.10 21.37
CA GLY A 255 -33.09 -0.84 21.92
C GLY A 255 -32.07 -0.15 21.00
N SER A 256 -30.98 0.34 21.57
CA SER A 256 -29.97 1.11 20.83
C SER A 256 -29.27 0.34 19.69
N TRP A 257 -29.33 -0.99 19.64
CA TRP A 257 -28.88 -1.75 18.45
C TRP A 257 -29.93 -1.72 17.34
N TYR A 258 -31.21 -1.83 17.67
CA TYR A 258 -32.31 -1.65 16.72
C TYR A 258 -32.25 -0.26 16.10
N ASP A 259 -32.13 0.80 16.92
CA ASP A 259 -32.11 2.19 16.45
C ASP A 259 -30.92 2.47 15.52
N ARG A 260 -29.74 1.97 15.90
CA ARG A 260 -28.50 2.04 15.11
C ARG A 260 -28.65 1.33 13.77
N ASP A 261 -29.09 0.07 13.78
CA ASP A 261 -29.17 -0.75 12.57
C ASP A 261 -30.29 -0.27 11.65
N HIS A 262 -31.39 0.24 12.21
CA HIS A 262 -32.46 0.88 11.44
C HIS A 262 -31.98 2.15 10.75
N ALA A 263 -31.19 2.99 11.44
CA ALA A 263 -30.61 4.19 10.84
C ALA A 263 -29.73 3.86 9.63
N TYR A 264 -28.85 2.86 9.76
CA TYR A 264 -28.03 2.37 8.64
C TYR A 264 -28.87 1.74 7.52
N ALA A 265 -29.86 0.90 7.85
CA ALA A 265 -30.75 0.27 6.88
C ALA A 265 -31.52 1.29 6.04
N LYS A 266 -32.04 2.37 6.67
CA LYS A 266 -32.73 3.46 5.97
C LYS A 266 -31.82 4.18 4.97
N VAL A 267 -30.52 4.34 5.27
CA VAL A 267 -29.57 4.94 4.31
C VAL A 267 -29.25 3.96 3.17
N ILE A 268 -29.10 2.66 3.44
CA ILE A 268 -28.88 1.65 2.37
C ILE A 268 -30.10 1.59 1.45
N GLY A 269 -31.32 1.50 1.99
CA GLY A 269 -32.56 1.53 1.20
C GLY A 269 -32.73 2.82 0.39
N ASN A 270 -32.32 3.97 0.92
CA ASN A 270 -32.31 5.23 0.17
C ASN A 270 -31.21 5.31 -0.90
N LEU A 271 -30.12 4.53 -0.79
CA LEU A 271 -29.07 4.44 -1.82
C LEU A 271 -29.49 3.51 -2.97
N THR A 272 -30.11 2.37 -2.66
CA THR A 272 -30.50 1.36 -3.66
C THR A 272 -31.92 1.52 -4.20
N GLY A 273 -32.78 2.26 -3.51
CA GLY A 273 -34.23 2.26 -3.72
C GLY A 273 -34.97 1.12 -3.03
N TYR A 274 -34.28 0.23 -2.31
CA TYR A 274 -34.86 -1.03 -1.82
C TYR A 274 -35.76 -0.86 -0.60
N SER A 275 -36.86 -1.61 -0.58
CA SER A 275 -37.81 -1.60 0.53
C SER A 275 -37.27 -2.36 1.75
N LEU A 276 -37.21 -1.71 2.90
CA LEU A 276 -36.81 -2.33 4.17
C LEU A 276 -37.83 -3.39 4.59
N VAL A 277 -37.38 -4.63 4.79
CA VAL A 277 -38.19 -5.67 5.41
C VAL A 277 -38.16 -5.47 6.92
N TYR A 278 -39.34 -5.30 7.54
CA TYR A 278 -39.47 -5.22 8.99
C TYR A 278 -39.77 -6.62 9.56
N PRO A 279 -39.28 -6.94 10.77
CA PRO A 279 -39.45 -8.26 11.37
C PRO A 279 -40.94 -8.53 11.69
N GLY A 280 -41.45 -9.66 11.20
CA GLY A 280 -42.75 -10.20 11.64
C GLY A 280 -42.68 -10.77 13.07
N THR A 281 -43.82 -11.20 13.60
CA THR A 281 -43.97 -11.70 14.98
C THR A 281 -43.15 -12.96 15.31
N ASN A 282 -42.63 -13.66 14.30
CA ASN A 282 -41.74 -14.81 14.44
C ASN A 282 -40.96 -14.97 13.09
N PRO A 283 -39.77 -14.35 12.93
CA PRO A 283 -38.95 -14.47 11.73
C PRO A 283 -38.30 -15.87 11.64
N SER A 284 -38.09 -16.38 10.42
CA SER A 284 -37.29 -17.61 10.25
C SER A 284 -35.81 -17.25 10.24
N GLY A 285 -35.07 -17.65 11.26
CA GLY A 285 -33.61 -17.51 11.30
C GLY A 285 -32.87 -18.51 10.39
N GLY A 286 -31.60 -18.73 10.74
CA GLY A 286 -30.65 -19.62 10.07
C GLY A 286 -29.73 -18.93 9.06
N GLY A 287 -29.95 -17.65 8.76
CA GLY A 287 -29.18 -16.88 7.81
C GLY A 287 -27.86 -16.37 8.38
N TYR A 288 -26.92 -16.07 7.48
CA TYR A 288 -25.62 -15.48 7.81
C TYR A 288 -25.79 -14.14 8.55
N THR A 289 -26.67 -13.28 8.03
CA THR A 289 -26.97 -11.95 8.59
C THR A 289 -27.59 -12.06 9.99
N ASP A 290 -28.55 -12.98 10.17
CA ASP A 290 -29.22 -13.27 11.44
C ASP A 290 -28.19 -13.61 12.53
N TRP A 291 -27.29 -14.54 12.20
CA TRP A 291 -26.18 -14.97 13.06
C TRP A 291 -25.20 -13.85 13.33
N PHE A 292 -24.81 -13.07 12.32
CA PHE A 292 -23.88 -11.96 12.50
C PHE A 292 -24.43 -10.92 13.48
N ILE A 293 -25.70 -10.53 13.32
CA ILE A 293 -26.40 -9.58 14.20
C ILE A 293 -26.37 -10.07 15.65
N ILE A 294 -26.83 -11.29 15.94
CA ILE A 294 -26.94 -11.77 17.34
C ILE A 294 -25.57 -12.13 17.96
N LYS A 295 -24.62 -12.65 17.16
CA LYS A 295 -23.31 -13.10 17.63
C LYS A 295 -22.36 -11.93 17.89
N TYR A 296 -22.29 -10.96 16.99
CA TYR A 296 -21.36 -9.83 17.07
C TYR A 296 -21.99 -8.54 17.57
N LYS A 297 -23.34 -8.45 17.58
CA LYS A 297 -24.12 -7.29 18.05
C LYS A 297 -23.84 -6.04 17.22
N ARG A 298 -23.65 -6.24 15.91
CA ARG A 298 -23.18 -5.28 14.90
C ARG A 298 -24.13 -5.26 13.68
N PRO A 299 -24.14 -4.19 12.87
CA PRO A 299 -25.05 -4.07 11.75
C PRO A 299 -24.74 -5.08 10.64
N GLY A 300 -25.68 -5.99 10.37
CA GLY A 300 -25.66 -6.91 9.24
C GLY A 300 -26.85 -6.64 8.31
N PHE A 301 -26.66 -6.77 7.00
CA PHE A 301 -27.72 -6.56 6.02
C PHE A 301 -27.68 -7.59 4.90
N THR A 302 -28.87 -7.94 4.39
CA THR A 302 -29.04 -8.75 3.19
C THR A 302 -29.90 -7.98 2.18
N PRO A 303 -29.27 -7.35 1.17
CA PRO A 303 -29.95 -6.81 0.00
C PRO A 303 -30.27 -7.94 -1.00
N GLU A 304 -31.54 -8.01 -1.42
CA GLU A 304 -32.04 -8.92 -2.44
C GLU A 304 -32.05 -8.20 -3.80
N LEU A 305 -31.01 -8.43 -4.61
CA LEU A 305 -30.75 -7.68 -5.84
C LEU A 305 -31.73 -8.03 -6.97
N GLY A 306 -32.10 -7.02 -7.76
CA GLY A 306 -32.89 -7.17 -8.98
C GLY A 306 -34.36 -7.54 -8.78
N ASN A 307 -35.10 -7.56 -9.89
CA ASN A 307 -36.51 -7.91 -9.92
C ASN A 307 -36.73 -9.37 -9.56
N TYR A 308 -37.90 -9.67 -8.98
CA TYR A 308 -38.22 -11.02 -8.48
C TYR A 308 -38.20 -12.09 -9.59
N ALA A 309 -37.13 -12.87 -9.64
CA ALA A 309 -36.89 -13.92 -10.63
C ALA A 309 -37.54 -15.27 -10.27
N GLY A 310 -38.28 -15.35 -9.16
CA GLY A 310 -38.98 -16.57 -8.76
C GLY A 310 -38.05 -17.74 -8.42
N ASN A 311 -38.16 -18.83 -9.18
CA ASN A 311 -37.35 -20.05 -9.00
C ASN A 311 -36.30 -20.23 -10.10
N THR A 312 -35.57 -19.16 -10.44
CA THR A 312 -34.37 -19.19 -11.28
C THR A 312 -33.39 -18.08 -10.84
N HIS A 313 -32.38 -17.79 -11.65
CA HIS A 313 -31.46 -16.65 -11.48
C HIS A 313 -32.04 -15.35 -12.07
N VAL A 314 -31.64 -14.21 -11.52
CA VAL A 314 -31.89 -12.89 -12.14
C VAL A 314 -31.09 -12.82 -13.46
N PRO A 315 -31.69 -12.37 -14.58
CA PRO A 315 -31.01 -12.29 -15.85
C PRO A 315 -29.94 -11.17 -15.88
N VAL A 316 -28.82 -11.43 -16.57
CA VAL A 316 -27.69 -10.49 -16.70
C VAL A 316 -28.10 -9.13 -17.25
N SER A 317 -29.18 -9.04 -18.03
CA SER A 317 -29.75 -7.78 -18.54
C SER A 317 -30.17 -6.79 -17.45
N GLU A 318 -30.38 -7.23 -16.21
CA GLU A 318 -30.66 -6.35 -15.06
C GLU A 318 -29.39 -5.81 -14.39
N TYR A 319 -28.21 -6.34 -14.74
CA TYR A 319 -26.94 -5.96 -14.10
C TYR A 319 -26.67 -4.44 -14.10
N PRO A 320 -26.91 -3.66 -15.19
CA PRO A 320 -26.70 -2.22 -15.17
C PRO A 320 -27.57 -1.47 -14.15
N ALA A 321 -28.78 -1.96 -13.87
CA ALA A 321 -29.65 -1.41 -12.83
C ALA A 321 -29.13 -1.77 -11.43
N ILE A 322 -28.81 -3.04 -11.21
CA ILE A 322 -28.22 -3.57 -9.96
C ILE A 322 -26.95 -2.79 -9.60
N TRP A 323 -26.06 -2.55 -10.56
CA TRP A 323 -24.86 -1.74 -10.38
C TRP A 323 -25.19 -0.30 -9.99
N SER A 324 -26.07 0.37 -10.75
CA SER A 324 -26.46 1.76 -10.48
C SER A 324 -27.09 1.95 -9.10
N GLN A 325 -27.82 0.95 -8.60
CA GLN A 325 -28.41 0.94 -7.25
C GLN A 325 -27.35 0.71 -6.16
N ASN A 326 -26.44 -0.26 -6.36
CA ASN A 326 -25.63 -0.79 -5.26
C ASN A 326 -24.20 -0.24 -5.19
N LYS A 327 -23.66 0.37 -6.25
CA LYS A 327 -22.23 0.78 -6.31
C LYS A 327 -21.73 1.71 -5.19
N TYR A 328 -22.60 2.37 -4.45
CA TYR A 328 -22.23 3.18 -3.27
C TYR A 328 -22.38 2.45 -1.92
N VAL A 329 -23.04 1.30 -1.87
CA VAL A 329 -23.36 0.57 -0.62
C VAL A 329 -22.09 0.03 0.04
N GLY A 330 -21.13 -0.50 -0.74
CA GLY A 330 -19.86 -0.98 -0.22
C GLY A 330 -19.03 0.12 0.46
N LEU A 331 -18.85 1.26 -0.21
CA LEU A 331 -18.16 2.43 0.34
C LEU A 331 -18.88 3.03 1.55
N TYR A 332 -20.22 3.05 1.55
CA TYR A 332 -21.00 3.48 2.70
C TYR A 332 -20.77 2.60 3.92
N VAL A 333 -20.87 1.28 3.76
CA VAL A 333 -20.65 0.32 4.85
C VAL A 333 -19.20 0.35 5.33
N ALA A 334 -18.21 0.54 4.45
CA ALA A 334 -16.83 0.75 4.86
C ALA A 334 -16.65 2.04 5.69
N GLN A 335 -17.24 3.16 5.25
CA GLN A 335 -17.14 4.44 5.94
C GLN A 335 -17.84 4.45 7.31
N GLU A 336 -19.03 3.86 7.43
CA GLU A 336 -19.69 3.70 8.73
C GLU A 336 -19.01 2.64 9.60
N GLY A 337 -18.44 1.59 8.99
CA GLY A 337 -17.61 0.59 9.66
C GLY A 337 -16.45 1.24 10.40
N TYR A 338 -15.70 2.14 9.76
CA TYR A 338 -14.66 2.92 10.44
C TYR A 338 -15.22 3.74 11.63
N LYS A 339 -16.39 4.38 11.50
CA LYS A 339 -17.03 5.12 12.59
C LYS A 339 -17.50 4.24 13.76
N LEU A 340 -17.70 2.94 13.54
CA LEU A 340 -17.93 1.94 14.59
C LEU A 340 -16.61 1.43 15.17
N TYR A 341 -15.60 1.17 14.34
CA TYR A 341 -14.27 0.75 14.77
C TYR A 341 -13.69 1.74 15.78
N VAL A 342 -13.66 3.05 15.46
CA VAL A 342 -13.09 4.10 16.34
C VAL A 342 -13.82 4.28 17.68
N LYS A 343 -15.03 3.74 17.81
CA LYS A 343 -15.81 3.72 19.07
C LYS A 343 -15.66 2.40 19.83
N SER A 344 -14.98 1.41 19.25
CA SER A 344 -14.80 0.09 19.83
C SER A 344 -13.53 0.00 20.69
N PRO A 345 -13.49 -0.89 21.71
CA PRO A 345 -12.26 -1.16 22.48
C PRO A 345 -11.10 -1.77 21.66
N ARG A 346 -11.32 -2.07 20.37
CA ARG A 346 -10.26 -2.53 19.44
C ARG A 346 -9.59 -1.38 18.69
N TYR A 347 -10.14 -0.16 18.75
CA TYR A 347 -9.45 1.01 18.23
C TYR A 347 -8.28 1.38 19.15
N LYS A 348 -7.09 1.17 18.62
CA LYS A 348 -5.91 1.91 19.06
C LYS A 348 -5.82 3.08 18.08
N PRO A 349 -5.87 4.35 18.54
CA PRO A 349 -5.56 5.47 17.68
C PRO A 349 -4.24 5.20 16.98
N GLU A 350 -4.18 5.34 15.66
CA GLU A 350 -2.91 5.29 14.95
C GLU A 350 -2.07 6.43 15.50
N GLN A 351 -1.02 6.07 16.24
CA GLN A 351 -0.11 7.00 16.87
C GLN A 351 0.74 7.62 15.77
N LYS A 352 0.17 8.64 15.12
CA LYS A 352 0.71 9.31 13.94
C LYS A 352 2.15 9.69 14.24
N ILE A 353 3.07 9.02 13.55
CA ILE A 353 4.49 9.33 13.72
C ILE A 353 4.70 10.75 13.26
N THR A 354 5.23 11.57 14.16
CA THR A 354 5.61 12.96 13.90
C THR A 354 7.10 12.99 13.57
N VAL A 355 7.47 13.51 12.40
CA VAL A 355 8.89 13.69 12.04
C VAL A 355 9.26 15.14 12.22
N HIS A 356 10.29 15.42 13.02
CA HIS A 356 10.92 16.74 13.10
C HIS A 356 12.31 16.67 12.45
N VAL A 357 12.63 17.63 11.59
CA VAL A 357 13.97 17.83 11.02
C VAL A 357 14.49 19.16 11.55
N ASN A 358 15.64 19.16 12.22
CA ASN A 358 16.23 20.35 12.85
C ASN A 358 15.24 21.12 13.75
N GLY A 359 14.38 20.39 14.47
CA GLY A 359 13.34 20.92 15.37
C GLY A 359 12.04 21.35 14.67
N LYS A 360 12.09 21.72 13.39
CA LYS A 360 10.92 22.02 12.54
C LYS A 360 10.09 20.75 12.33
N LEU A 361 8.76 20.83 12.50
CA LEU A 361 7.86 19.75 12.10
C LEU A 361 7.92 19.61 10.57
N PHE A 362 8.38 18.46 10.10
CA PHE A 362 8.36 18.13 8.68
C PHE A 362 6.92 17.75 8.29
N ASN A 363 6.41 18.29 7.19
CA ASN A 363 5.09 17.97 6.66
C ASN A 363 5.25 17.13 5.39
N TYR A 364 4.54 16.00 5.32
CA TYR A 364 4.70 14.98 4.29
C TYR A 364 3.35 14.62 3.66
N ASP A 365 3.41 14.25 2.39
CA ASP A 365 2.30 13.79 1.57
C ASP A 365 1.95 12.31 1.83
N GLU A 366 2.92 11.50 2.26
CA GLU A 366 2.71 10.14 2.75
C GLU A 366 3.27 9.95 4.16
N ASN A 367 2.53 9.24 5.03
CA ASN A 367 2.81 9.20 6.46
C ASN A 367 4.01 8.31 6.83
N ALA A 368 4.81 8.80 7.77
CA ALA A 368 5.75 7.96 8.52
C ALA A 368 4.98 6.87 9.31
N PHE A 369 5.50 5.64 9.31
CA PHE A 369 4.83 4.48 9.92
C PHE A 369 5.82 3.58 10.66
N ALA A 370 5.32 2.78 11.62
CA ALA A 370 6.09 1.74 12.29
C ALA A 370 5.76 0.36 11.69
N LYS A 371 6.81 -0.42 11.37
CA LYS A 371 6.70 -1.80 10.87
C LYS A 371 7.87 -2.61 11.44
N ASP A 372 7.60 -3.81 11.94
CA ASP A 372 8.60 -4.77 12.43
C ASP A 372 9.58 -4.16 13.48
N GLY A 373 9.06 -3.26 14.33
CA GLY A 373 9.86 -2.54 15.32
C GLY A 373 10.80 -1.48 14.73
N ARG A 374 10.55 -0.99 13.51
CA ARG A 374 11.30 0.08 12.84
C ARG A 374 10.37 1.17 12.32
N THR A 375 10.76 2.42 12.58
CA THR A 375 10.10 3.61 12.03
C THR A 375 10.60 3.85 10.61
N PHE A 376 9.68 3.88 9.64
CA PHE A 376 9.92 4.24 8.25
C PHE A 376 9.42 5.66 7.99
N VAL A 377 10.17 6.42 7.19
CA VAL A 377 9.90 7.83 6.88
C VAL A 377 10.14 8.12 5.39
N PRO A 378 9.50 9.16 4.81
CA PRO A 378 9.69 9.51 3.39
C PRO A 378 11.12 9.95 3.08
N LEU A 379 11.79 9.24 2.18
CA LEU A 379 13.19 9.51 1.80
C LEU A 379 13.37 10.95 1.31
N ARG A 380 12.63 11.32 0.26
CA ARG A 380 12.98 12.47 -0.58
C ARG A 380 12.99 13.78 0.21
N GLY A 381 11.85 14.17 0.78
CA GLY A 381 11.73 15.45 1.49
C GLY A 381 12.59 15.55 2.75
N ILE A 382 12.89 14.43 3.43
CA ILE A 382 13.81 14.44 4.59
C ILE A 382 15.26 14.64 4.14
N PHE A 383 15.68 13.99 3.05
CA PHE A 383 17.02 14.20 2.49
C PHE A 383 17.16 15.63 1.93
N GLU A 384 16.12 16.16 1.28
CA GLU A 384 16.11 17.52 0.73
C GLU A 384 16.08 18.62 1.83
N GLU A 385 15.36 18.40 2.95
CA GLU A 385 15.46 19.25 4.16
C GLU A 385 16.78 19.06 4.95
N LEU A 386 17.64 18.13 4.53
CA LEU A 386 19.03 17.96 4.98
C LEU A 386 20.05 18.35 3.88
N GLU A 387 19.64 19.25 2.97
CA GLU A 387 20.43 19.77 1.84
C GLU A 387 20.95 18.72 0.84
N ALA A 388 20.43 17.48 0.87
CA ALA A 388 20.87 16.39 -0.01
C ALA A 388 20.03 16.30 -1.29
N THR A 389 20.69 16.31 -2.44
CA THR A 389 20.06 16.07 -3.75
C THR A 389 19.77 14.59 -3.95
N VAL A 390 18.52 14.20 -4.24
CA VAL A 390 18.10 12.79 -4.37
C VAL A 390 17.75 12.42 -5.82
N ASN A 391 18.56 11.54 -6.41
CA ASN A 391 18.36 10.99 -7.74
C ASN A 391 17.91 9.52 -7.66
N TYR A 392 16.93 9.13 -8.48
CA TYR A 392 16.41 7.76 -8.57
C TYR A 392 16.47 7.26 -10.01
N ASN A 393 17.05 6.07 -10.21
CA ASN A 393 17.08 5.38 -11.49
C ASN A 393 16.04 4.26 -11.49
N ALA A 394 14.91 4.52 -12.16
CA ALA A 394 13.76 3.61 -12.20
C ALA A 394 14.03 2.26 -12.88
N SER A 395 14.97 2.16 -13.82
CA SER A 395 15.26 0.89 -14.51
C SER A 395 16.21 -0.04 -13.74
N THR A 396 16.96 0.49 -12.77
CA THR A 396 17.89 -0.29 -11.94
C THR A 396 17.45 -0.42 -10.48
N GLY A 397 16.51 0.41 -10.04
CA GLY A 397 16.07 0.54 -8.64
C GLY A 397 17.09 1.25 -7.74
N VAL A 398 18.13 1.85 -8.32
CA VAL A 398 19.24 2.50 -7.61
C VAL A 398 18.88 3.94 -7.27
N ILE A 399 19.20 4.34 -6.05
CA ILE A 399 19.06 5.68 -5.50
C ILE A 399 20.45 6.21 -5.19
N LYS A 400 20.72 7.43 -5.64
CA LYS A 400 21.94 8.19 -5.30
C LYS A 400 21.51 9.50 -4.64
N ALA A 401 21.91 9.68 -3.39
CA ALA A 401 21.82 10.95 -2.69
C ALA A 401 23.21 11.59 -2.58
N THR A 402 23.33 12.89 -2.84
CA THR A 402 24.60 13.63 -2.69
C THR A 402 24.37 14.94 -1.94
N ARG A 403 25.17 15.16 -0.90
CA ARG A 403 25.19 16.33 -0.02
C ARG A 403 26.66 16.73 0.20
N TRP A 404 27.08 17.86 -0.35
CA TRP A 404 28.48 18.31 -0.28
C TRP A 404 29.44 17.18 -0.74
N ASP A 405 30.51 16.87 0.01
CA ASP A 405 31.43 15.76 -0.28
C ASP A 405 30.74 14.37 -0.22
N ARG A 406 29.68 14.24 0.59
CA ARG A 406 29.04 12.96 0.90
C ARG A 406 28.12 12.47 -0.22
N THR A 407 28.42 11.30 -0.74
CA THR A 407 27.61 10.59 -1.71
C THR A 407 27.18 9.22 -1.17
N VAL A 408 25.87 9.02 -1.07
CA VAL A 408 25.23 7.80 -0.56
C VAL A 408 24.52 7.09 -1.72
N THR A 409 24.91 5.86 -2.01
CA THR A 409 24.32 5.05 -3.10
C THR A 409 23.77 3.74 -2.57
N PHE A 410 22.51 3.44 -2.89
CA PHE A 410 21.81 2.23 -2.43
C PHE A 410 20.75 1.76 -3.43
N LYS A 411 20.14 0.61 -3.19
CA LYS A 411 19.08 0.04 -4.04
C LYS A 411 17.85 -0.31 -3.21
N LEU A 412 16.67 -0.14 -3.78
CA LEU A 412 15.41 -0.63 -3.19
C LEU A 412 15.51 -2.14 -2.90
N GLY A 413 15.05 -2.57 -1.72
CA GLY A 413 15.20 -3.95 -1.25
C GLY A 413 16.60 -4.34 -0.75
N SER A 414 17.62 -3.47 -0.85
CA SER A 414 18.94 -3.72 -0.26
C SER A 414 18.98 -3.38 1.23
N THR A 415 19.68 -4.20 2.01
CA THR A 415 20.04 -3.90 3.41
C THR A 415 21.41 -3.21 3.55
N SER A 416 21.93 -2.61 2.48
CA SER A 416 23.18 -1.85 2.50
C SER A 416 23.20 -0.65 1.55
N ALA A 417 24.04 0.34 1.89
CA ALA A 417 24.42 1.48 1.08
C ALA A 417 25.94 1.69 1.09
N THR A 418 26.50 2.17 -0.02
CA THR A 418 27.86 2.69 -0.08
C THR A 418 27.84 4.19 0.22
N VAL A 419 28.71 4.66 1.10
CA VAL A 419 28.91 6.07 1.44
C VAL A 419 30.34 6.46 1.08
N VAL A 420 30.48 7.46 0.21
CA VAL A 420 31.75 8.08 -0.19
C VAL A 420 31.81 9.48 0.43
N SER A 421 32.96 9.85 0.98
CA SER A 421 33.27 11.15 1.60
C SER A 421 34.77 11.44 1.49
N GLU A 422 35.25 12.61 1.90
CA GLU A 422 36.70 12.94 1.91
C GLU A 422 37.54 11.92 2.71
N SER A 423 36.97 11.36 3.79
CA SER A 423 37.58 10.29 4.59
C SER A 423 37.58 8.90 3.94
N GLY A 424 37.18 8.79 2.67
CA GLY A 424 37.19 7.56 1.88
C GLY A 424 35.81 6.95 1.64
N THR A 425 35.79 5.67 1.25
CA THR A 425 34.56 4.92 0.97
C THR A 425 34.27 3.91 2.08
N SER A 426 33.01 3.85 2.51
CA SER A 426 32.50 2.94 3.53
C SER A 426 31.19 2.27 3.10
N THR A 427 30.82 1.17 3.77
CA THR A 427 29.53 0.51 3.58
C THR A 427 28.74 0.57 4.87
N VAL A 428 27.51 1.07 4.80
CA VAL A 428 26.55 1.11 5.90
C VAL A 428 25.51 0.01 5.68
N THR A 429 25.18 -0.74 6.73
CA THR A 429 24.17 -1.80 6.72
C THR A 429 22.91 -1.42 7.52
N PHE A 430 21.79 -2.06 7.18
CA PHE A 430 20.46 -1.80 7.74
C PHE A 430 19.81 -3.10 8.21
N ASP A 431 19.04 -3.02 9.29
CA ASP A 431 18.21 -4.12 9.79
C ASP A 431 16.84 -4.21 9.10
N ALA A 432 16.49 -3.25 8.25
CA ALA A 432 15.37 -3.33 7.32
C ALA A 432 15.70 -2.59 6.01
N ALA A 433 15.21 -3.10 4.88
CA ALA A 433 15.48 -2.53 3.57
C ALA A 433 14.56 -1.34 3.22
N PRO A 434 15.03 -0.35 2.44
CA PRO A 434 14.19 0.66 1.80
C PRO A 434 13.12 0.01 0.91
N GLN A 435 11.87 0.44 1.09
CA GLN A 435 10.68 -0.11 0.42
C GLN A 435 9.86 1.02 -0.23
N VAL A 436 9.06 0.71 -1.25
CA VAL A 436 8.11 1.66 -1.84
C VAL A 436 6.75 1.47 -1.18
N VAL A 437 6.15 2.55 -0.71
CA VAL A 437 4.76 2.62 -0.23
C VAL A 437 4.09 3.78 -0.96
N ASP A 438 2.94 3.56 -1.58
CA ASP A 438 2.15 4.60 -2.28
C ASP A 438 2.96 5.52 -3.22
N ASN A 439 3.86 4.90 -4.00
CA ASN A 439 4.77 5.58 -4.93
C ASN A 439 5.69 6.62 -4.24
N ARG A 440 6.06 6.36 -2.98
CA ARG A 440 7.10 7.05 -2.21
C ARG A 440 8.13 6.03 -1.73
N THR A 441 9.41 6.37 -1.85
CA THR A 441 10.48 5.57 -1.22
C THR A 441 10.50 5.86 0.27
N MET A 442 10.30 4.83 1.08
CA MET A 442 10.28 4.89 2.53
C MET A 442 11.53 4.20 3.08
N VAL A 443 12.26 4.89 3.96
CA VAL A 443 13.52 4.40 4.54
C VAL A 443 13.43 4.26 6.06
N PRO A 444 14.16 3.33 6.69
CA PRO A 444 14.27 3.27 8.14
C PRO A 444 14.88 4.56 8.70
N LEU A 445 14.34 5.09 9.80
CA LEU A 445 14.80 6.35 10.39
C LEU A 445 16.32 6.41 10.60
N ARG A 446 16.92 5.32 11.10
CA ARG A 446 18.37 5.22 11.35
C ARG A 446 19.24 5.29 10.09
N PHE A 447 18.70 4.99 8.90
CA PHE A 447 19.45 5.12 7.65
C PHE A 447 19.89 6.57 7.43
N ILE A 448 18.97 7.54 7.62
CA ILE A 448 19.24 8.97 7.40
C ILE A 448 20.45 9.43 8.22
N GLY A 449 20.52 9.04 9.49
CA GLY A 449 21.63 9.39 10.36
C GLY A 449 22.95 8.81 9.90
N ASN A 450 23.02 7.49 9.68
CA ASN A 450 24.25 6.83 9.24
C ASN A 450 24.70 7.29 7.84
N ALA A 451 23.75 7.67 6.97
CA ALA A 451 24.01 8.12 5.60
C ALA A 451 24.55 9.56 5.53
N LEU A 452 23.83 10.51 6.12
CA LEU A 452 24.09 11.95 5.99
C LEU A 452 24.83 12.57 7.19
N GLY A 453 25.15 11.78 8.22
CA GLY A 453 25.82 12.25 9.44
C GLY A 453 24.90 12.87 10.50
N ALA A 454 23.57 12.79 10.30
CA ALA A 454 22.60 13.32 11.25
C ALA A 454 22.44 12.41 12.50
N GLU A 455 22.03 13.00 13.62
CA GLU A 455 21.57 12.26 14.79
C GLU A 455 20.07 11.96 14.66
N THR A 456 19.65 10.73 14.97
CA THR A 456 18.23 10.34 14.93
C THR A 456 17.74 9.82 16.28
N LYS A 457 16.70 10.45 16.83
CA LYS A 457 16.07 10.10 18.12
C LYS A 457 14.65 9.61 17.90
N TRP A 458 14.20 8.72 18.78
CA TRP A 458 12.83 8.24 18.86
C TRP A 458 12.29 8.52 20.25
N ASN A 459 11.18 9.27 20.35
CA ASN A 459 10.39 9.39 21.57
C ASN A 459 9.22 8.41 21.47
N ASN A 460 9.20 7.42 22.37
CA ASN A 460 8.19 6.36 22.38
C ASN A 460 6.87 6.78 23.06
N ASP A 461 6.85 7.88 23.81
CA ASP A 461 5.63 8.36 24.48
C ASP A 461 4.85 9.31 23.55
N THR A 462 5.57 10.13 22.76
CA THR A 462 4.99 11.09 21.81
C THR A 462 4.97 10.59 20.36
N TYR A 463 5.57 9.43 20.08
CA TYR A 463 5.74 8.85 18.74
C TYR A 463 6.43 9.82 17.76
N THR A 464 7.46 10.49 18.26
CA THR A 464 8.21 11.50 17.53
C THR A 464 9.57 10.96 17.08
N ALA A 465 9.80 10.99 15.77
CA ALA A 465 11.09 10.80 15.14
C ALA A 465 11.77 12.17 14.98
N SER A 466 12.81 12.45 15.76
CA SER A 466 13.58 13.69 15.65
C SER A 466 14.88 13.42 14.92
N ILE A 467 15.09 14.12 13.80
CA ILE A 467 16.28 14.11 12.98
C ILE A 467 16.99 15.45 13.24
N ILE A 468 18.19 15.38 13.80
CA ILE A 468 18.97 16.53 14.24
C ILE A 468 20.27 16.51 13.45
N ASP A 469 20.43 17.46 12.56
CA ASP A 469 21.68 17.67 11.87
C ASP A 469 22.66 18.38 12.80
N ARG A 470 23.70 17.66 13.25
CA ARG A 470 24.71 18.22 14.16
C ARG A 470 25.51 19.34 13.52
N TYR A 471 25.74 19.28 12.21
CA TYR A 471 26.45 20.34 11.48
C TYR A 471 25.66 21.65 11.44
N VAL A 472 24.32 21.59 11.50
CA VAL A 472 23.44 22.78 11.52
C VAL A 472 23.23 23.32 12.94
N MET A 473 23.29 22.46 13.98
CA MET A 473 23.08 22.88 15.36
C MET A 473 24.32 23.48 16.02
N ASP A 474 25.52 23.02 15.67
CA ASP A 474 26.78 23.47 16.28
C ASP A 474 27.44 24.65 15.54
N SER A 475 26.89 25.09 14.39
CA SER A 475 27.46 26.17 13.57
C SER A 475 27.07 27.58 14.06
N LYS A 476 28.05 28.50 14.12
CA LYS A 476 27.82 29.93 14.41
C LYS A 476 27.37 30.77 13.20
N VAL A 477 27.59 30.26 11.98
CA VAL A 477 27.26 30.93 10.70
C VAL A 477 25.83 30.58 10.31
N LYS A 478 25.08 31.52 9.75
CA LYS A 478 23.78 31.26 9.12
C LYS A 478 23.95 31.18 7.60
N ASN A 479 23.18 30.34 6.94
CA ASN A 479 23.19 30.22 5.49
C ASN A 479 21.99 31.00 4.89
N PRO A 480 22.18 32.02 4.02
CA PRO A 480 23.44 32.66 3.62
C PRO A 480 23.70 33.98 4.38
N ASP A 481 24.75 34.04 5.20
CA ASP A 481 25.36 35.30 5.64
C ASP A 481 26.28 35.84 4.50
N PRO A 482 26.39 37.17 4.32
CA PRO A 482 27.38 37.77 3.42
C PRO A 482 28.82 37.59 3.94
N VAL A 483 29.76 37.37 3.02
CA VAL A 483 31.21 37.31 3.29
C VAL A 483 31.90 38.54 2.73
N ALA A 484 32.80 39.13 3.50
CA ALA A 484 33.68 40.18 3.01
C ALA A 484 34.83 39.58 2.18
N VAL A 485 35.30 40.31 1.17
CA VAL A 485 36.39 39.87 0.29
C VAL A 485 37.45 40.97 0.24
N THR A 486 38.73 40.60 0.39
CA THR A 486 39.85 41.51 0.09
C THR A 486 40.72 40.91 -1.00
N ILE A 487 41.05 41.68 -2.03
CA ILE A 487 42.06 41.32 -3.05
C ILE A 487 43.28 42.22 -2.81
N ASN A 488 44.45 41.63 -2.60
CA ASN A 488 45.71 42.34 -2.28
C ASN A 488 45.57 43.35 -1.10
N GLY A 489 44.70 43.04 -0.14
CA GLY A 489 44.39 43.91 1.01
C GLY A 489 43.27 44.94 0.77
N GLU A 490 42.87 45.21 -0.47
CA GLU A 490 41.76 46.12 -0.77
C GLU A 490 40.40 45.40 -0.70
N GLN A 491 39.47 45.93 0.10
CA GLN A 491 38.11 45.40 0.22
C GLN A 491 37.32 45.56 -1.08
N GLN A 492 36.76 44.44 -1.55
CA GLN A 492 35.90 44.37 -2.73
C GLN A 492 34.43 44.37 -2.32
N ASN A 493 33.59 45.08 -3.08
CA ASN A 493 32.15 45.09 -2.90
C ASN A 493 31.50 44.52 -4.17
N PHE A 494 30.91 43.32 -4.04
CA PHE A 494 30.27 42.59 -5.14
C PHE A 494 28.74 42.70 -5.08
N ASP A 495 28.08 42.57 -6.23
CA ASP A 495 26.62 42.57 -6.35
C ASP A 495 26.16 41.43 -7.32
N PRO A 496 25.55 40.33 -6.82
CA PRO A 496 25.34 40.02 -5.40
C PRO A 496 26.65 39.86 -4.62
N PRO A 497 26.65 40.06 -3.29
CA PRO A 497 27.85 39.91 -2.48
C PRO A 497 28.34 38.45 -2.45
N ALA A 498 29.58 38.26 -1.99
CA ALA A 498 30.08 36.91 -1.74
C ALA A 498 29.29 36.25 -0.60
N HIS A 499 29.04 34.94 -0.73
CA HIS A 499 28.24 34.18 0.21
C HIS A 499 28.88 32.84 0.54
N ILE A 500 28.70 32.37 1.78
CA ILE A 500 28.98 30.97 2.13
C ILE A 500 27.76 30.12 1.77
N TYR A 501 27.99 29.05 1.00
CA TYR A 501 27.02 28.00 0.77
C TYR A 501 27.55 26.69 1.36
N GLY A 502 26.69 25.91 2.03
CA GLY A 502 27.09 24.66 2.68
C GLY A 502 28.12 24.82 3.82
N TYR A 503 28.18 26.00 4.44
CA TYR A 503 29.03 26.34 5.61
C TYR A 503 30.56 26.26 5.43
N SER A 504 31.05 25.74 4.30
CA SER A 504 32.49 25.54 4.02
C SER A 504 33.02 26.28 2.80
N THR A 505 32.14 26.66 1.86
CA THR A 505 32.53 27.12 0.52
C THR A 505 32.07 28.55 0.28
N VAL A 506 33.03 29.46 0.11
CA VAL A 506 32.76 30.85 -0.31
C VAL A 506 32.55 30.89 -1.82
N TYR A 507 31.37 31.32 -2.23
CA TYR A 507 30.97 31.58 -3.61
C TYR A 507 31.06 33.08 -3.91
N LEU A 508 31.67 33.44 -5.04
CA LEU A 508 31.80 34.83 -5.52
C LEU A 508 31.25 34.96 -6.95
N PRO A 509 30.78 36.15 -7.37
CA PRO A 509 30.48 36.44 -8.77
C PRO A 509 31.68 36.20 -9.68
N LEU A 510 31.54 35.25 -10.61
CA LEU A 510 32.62 34.83 -11.49
C LEU A 510 33.16 35.99 -12.34
N ARG A 511 32.25 36.77 -12.94
CA ARG A 511 32.62 37.88 -13.83
C ARG A 511 33.45 38.90 -13.07
N ASP A 512 32.95 39.31 -11.91
CA ASP A 512 33.41 40.51 -11.23
C ASP A 512 34.69 40.22 -10.44
N LEU A 513 34.82 39.02 -9.86
CA LEU A 513 36.09 38.52 -9.33
C LEU A 513 37.19 38.50 -10.41
N LEU A 514 36.94 37.86 -11.56
CA LEU A 514 37.96 37.76 -12.62
C LEU A 514 38.28 39.12 -13.25
N THR A 515 37.29 40.02 -13.36
CA THR A 515 37.50 41.39 -13.87
C THR A 515 38.30 42.23 -12.87
N ALA A 516 38.03 42.13 -11.56
CA ALA A 516 38.81 42.79 -10.51
C ALA A 516 40.27 42.28 -10.45
N MET A 517 40.50 41.03 -10.84
CA MET A 517 41.84 40.43 -11.00
C MET A 517 42.53 40.78 -12.33
N GLY A 518 41.91 41.64 -13.15
CA GLY A 518 42.48 42.16 -14.40
C GLY A 518 42.29 41.27 -15.63
N ALA A 519 41.53 40.17 -15.55
CA ALA A 519 41.29 39.29 -16.69
C ALA A 519 40.19 39.84 -17.62
N THR A 520 40.35 39.67 -18.93
CA THR A 520 39.29 39.92 -19.91
C THR A 520 38.34 38.72 -19.96
N VAL A 521 37.07 38.92 -19.58
CA VAL A 521 36.08 37.84 -19.46
C VAL A 521 35.00 37.91 -20.56
N THR A 522 34.82 36.82 -21.30
CA THR A 522 33.78 36.66 -22.33
C THR A 522 32.93 35.41 -22.09
N PHE A 523 31.68 35.44 -22.56
CA PHE A 523 30.68 34.39 -22.32
C PHE A 523 30.08 33.97 -23.66
N ALA A 524 30.08 32.67 -23.96
CA ALA A 524 29.44 32.09 -25.15
C ALA A 524 28.80 30.74 -24.79
N ASP A 525 27.51 30.59 -25.05
CA ASP A 525 26.69 29.44 -24.63
C ASP A 525 26.88 29.09 -23.14
N ASN A 526 27.53 27.96 -22.84
CA ASN A 526 27.83 27.49 -21.49
C ASN A 526 29.32 27.63 -21.12
N ILE A 527 30.10 28.32 -21.95
CA ILE A 527 31.55 28.47 -21.82
C ILE A 527 31.89 29.93 -21.46
N VAL A 528 32.59 30.09 -20.34
CA VAL A 528 33.22 31.35 -19.96
C VAL A 528 34.68 31.28 -20.34
N THR A 529 35.17 32.23 -21.12
CA THR A 529 36.60 32.38 -21.44
C THR A 529 37.14 33.57 -20.66
N ALA A 530 38.24 33.38 -19.93
CA ALA A 530 38.96 34.44 -19.25
C ALA A 530 40.44 34.43 -19.66
N GLU A 531 40.96 35.59 -20.04
CA GLU A 531 42.35 35.75 -20.51
C GLU A 531 43.05 36.88 -19.73
N LYS A 532 44.22 36.57 -19.15
CA LYS A 532 45.14 37.51 -18.50
C LYS A 532 46.59 37.06 -18.76
N ASP A 533 47.47 37.99 -19.10
CA ASP A 533 48.94 37.78 -19.18
C ASP A 533 49.40 36.54 -19.97
N GLY A 534 48.69 36.23 -21.05
CA GLY A 534 48.95 35.06 -21.92
C GLY A 534 48.38 33.73 -21.40
N THR A 535 47.86 33.68 -20.16
CA THR A 535 47.10 32.54 -19.65
C THR A 535 45.64 32.62 -20.07
N ARG A 536 45.12 31.51 -20.61
CA ARG A 536 43.72 31.35 -21.03
C ARG A 536 43.03 30.27 -20.20
N MET A 537 41.97 30.67 -19.53
CA MET A 537 41.01 29.81 -18.85
C MET A 537 39.74 29.63 -19.70
N LEU A 538 39.24 28.39 -19.74
CA LEU A 538 37.94 28.02 -20.32
C LEU A 538 37.13 27.26 -19.25
N ILE A 539 36.01 27.83 -18.78
CA ILE A 539 35.11 27.19 -17.82
C ILE A 539 33.86 26.73 -18.56
N ASN A 540 33.61 25.41 -18.63
CA ASN A 540 32.35 24.87 -19.11
C ASN A 540 31.40 24.64 -17.93
N LEU A 541 30.44 25.56 -17.78
CA LEU A 541 29.46 25.59 -16.68
C LEU A 541 28.54 24.34 -16.68
N LYS A 542 28.35 23.72 -17.85
CA LYS A 542 27.48 22.54 -18.04
C LYS A 542 28.21 21.23 -17.79
N GLU A 543 29.44 21.09 -18.28
CA GLU A 543 30.24 19.87 -18.13
C GLU A 543 31.03 19.81 -16.82
N ARG A 544 31.04 20.91 -16.04
CA ARG A 544 31.80 21.07 -14.79
C ARG A 544 33.31 20.92 -14.98
N THR A 545 33.82 21.40 -16.11
CA THR A 545 35.25 21.34 -16.45
C THR A 545 35.84 22.73 -16.58
N ILE A 546 37.09 22.89 -16.13
CA ILE A 546 37.92 24.06 -16.40
C ILE A 546 39.14 23.58 -17.18
N SER A 547 39.51 24.29 -18.26
CA SER A 547 40.81 24.13 -18.92
C SER A 547 41.66 25.36 -18.69
N VAL A 548 42.91 25.19 -18.26
CA VAL A 548 43.91 26.25 -18.11
C VAL A 548 45.07 25.92 -19.03
N ASN A 549 45.32 26.75 -20.04
CA ASN A 549 46.38 26.54 -21.04
C ASN A 549 46.38 25.12 -21.66
N GLY A 550 45.19 24.51 -21.79
CA GLY A 550 44.98 23.16 -22.33
C GLY A 550 44.93 22.02 -21.30
N LYS A 551 45.30 22.24 -20.04
CA LYS A 551 45.20 21.23 -18.96
C LYS A 551 43.83 21.31 -18.30
N TYR A 552 43.11 20.18 -18.24
CA TYR A 552 41.77 20.11 -17.67
C TYR A 552 41.76 19.78 -16.17
N ILE A 553 40.81 20.38 -15.46
CA ILE A 553 40.46 20.20 -14.04
C ILE A 553 38.94 20.00 -13.98
N TYR A 554 38.45 19.12 -13.10
CA TYR A 554 37.02 18.91 -12.86
C TYR A 554 36.56 19.67 -11.61
N MET A 555 35.41 20.33 -11.68
CA MET A 555 34.80 21.02 -10.54
C MET A 555 34.00 20.03 -9.70
N SER A 556 34.49 19.73 -8.49
CA SER A 556 33.77 18.90 -7.51
C SER A 556 32.44 19.55 -7.13
N GLU A 557 32.50 20.83 -6.77
CA GLU A 557 31.35 21.66 -6.42
C GLU A 557 30.60 22.17 -7.67
N PRO A 558 29.28 22.40 -7.56
CA PRO A 558 28.47 22.96 -8.64
C PRO A 558 28.71 24.46 -8.83
N VAL A 559 28.44 24.94 -10.04
CA VAL A 559 28.13 26.36 -10.27
C VAL A 559 26.73 26.64 -9.73
N ILE A 560 26.53 27.76 -9.04
CA ILE A 560 25.18 28.26 -8.67
C ILE A 560 24.88 29.57 -9.39
N VAL A 561 23.60 29.90 -9.53
CA VAL A 561 23.15 31.18 -10.07
C VAL A 561 22.39 31.90 -8.97
N ASP A 562 22.88 33.08 -8.56
CA ASP A 562 22.22 33.96 -7.62
C ASP A 562 22.00 35.33 -8.27
N GLN A 563 20.81 35.92 -8.08
CA GLN A 563 20.39 37.18 -8.70
C GLN A 563 20.67 37.30 -10.22
N ASN A 564 20.58 36.17 -10.95
CA ASN A 564 20.95 36.02 -12.38
C ASN A 564 22.45 36.16 -12.70
N THR A 565 23.31 36.20 -11.69
CA THR A 565 24.78 36.18 -11.77
C THR A 565 25.33 34.78 -11.50
N THR A 566 26.37 34.40 -12.24
CA THR A 566 27.04 33.10 -12.09
C THR A 566 28.04 33.15 -10.94
N MET A 567 27.83 32.34 -9.91
CA MET A 567 28.70 32.27 -8.72
C MET A 567 29.56 31.00 -8.75
N LEU A 568 30.82 31.10 -8.32
CA LEU A 568 31.77 29.96 -8.27
C LEU A 568 32.57 29.90 -6.96
N PRO A 569 32.98 28.70 -6.51
CA PRO A 569 33.87 28.51 -5.37
C PRO A 569 35.24 29.16 -5.56
N VAL A 570 35.66 30.00 -4.61
CA VAL A 570 36.91 30.78 -4.68
C VAL A 570 38.16 29.93 -4.96
N ARG A 571 38.27 28.77 -4.31
CA ARG A 571 39.46 27.87 -4.38
C ARG A 571 39.62 27.19 -5.75
N ILE A 572 38.57 27.15 -6.57
CA ILE A 572 38.64 26.56 -7.92
C ILE A 572 39.32 27.54 -8.89
N ILE A 573 39.15 28.84 -8.68
CA ILE A 573 39.74 29.91 -9.51
C ILE A 573 41.19 30.18 -9.11
N SER A 574 41.50 30.14 -7.81
CA SER A 574 42.82 30.48 -7.28
C SER A 574 43.94 29.57 -7.81
N ASN A 575 43.71 28.24 -7.79
CA ASN A 575 44.60 27.22 -8.34
C ASN A 575 44.86 27.35 -9.86
N ALA A 576 44.04 28.12 -10.57
CA ALA A 576 44.08 28.22 -12.03
C ALA A 576 44.77 29.50 -12.56
N PHE A 577 44.95 30.51 -11.71
CA PHE A 577 45.66 31.75 -12.04
C PHE A 577 46.85 32.05 -11.11
N GLY A 578 47.21 31.14 -10.19
CA GLY A 578 48.38 31.29 -9.31
C GLY A 578 48.14 32.18 -8.10
N PHE A 579 46.92 32.17 -7.54
CA PHE A 579 46.55 33.06 -6.43
C PHE A 579 46.42 32.29 -5.12
N ASP A 580 46.91 32.89 -4.03
CA ASP A 580 46.69 32.38 -2.68
C ASP A 580 45.33 32.84 -2.13
N VAL A 581 44.68 31.97 -1.35
CA VAL A 581 43.39 32.26 -0.72
C VAL A 581 43.40 31.83 0.75
N ALA A 582 43.41 32.81 1.64
CA ALA A 582 43.23 32.62 3.07
C ALA A 582 41.77 32.89 3.49
N TRP A 583 41.34 32.27 4.59
CA TRP A 583 39.99 32.42 5.15
C TRP A 583 40.09 32.82 6.62
N SER A 584 39.51 33.97 6.97
CA SER A 584 39.38 34.46 8.34
C SER A 584 37.97 34.17 8.86
N GLN A 585 37.86 33.17 9.74
CA GLN A 585 36.57 32.72 10.27
C GLN A 585 35.97 33.71 11.27
N ASP A 586 36.80 34.38 12.09
CA ASP A 586 36.32 35.34 13.09
C ASP A 586 35.89 36.68 12.46
N GLU A 587 36.43 37.02 11.28
CA GLU A 587 36.10 38.24 10.53
C GLU A 587 35.13 37.99 9.36
N LEU A 588 34.70 36.73 9.15
CA LEU A 588 33.93 36.26 7.99
C LEU A 588 34.45 36.81 6.65
N THR A 589 35.78 36.82 6.49
CA THR A 589 36.48 37.46 5.37
C THR A 589 37.34 36.46 4.60
N VAL A 590 37.28 36.49 3.27
CA VAL A 590 38.21 35.77 2.40
C VAL A 590 39.26 36.74 1.85
N HIS A 591 40.53 36.40 2.02
CA HIS A 591 41.67 37.20 1.55
C HIS A 591 42.29 36.50 0.34
N ILE A 592 42.47 37.24 -0.75
CA ILE A 592 43.01 36.73 -2.00
C ILE A 592 44.25 37.55 -2.37
N THR A 593 45.37 36.87 -2.61
CA THR A 593 46.66 37.51 -2.90
C THR A 593 47.17 37.07 -4.27
N THR A 594 47.62 38.02 -5.09
CA THR A 594 48.19 37.77 -6.43
C THR A 594 49.71 37.85 -6.42
N GLU A 595 50.40 37.03 -7.23
CA GLU A 595 51.87 36.96 -7.27
C GLU A 595 52.58 38.33 -7.40
N GLU A 596 52.03 39.27 -8.20
CA GLU A 596 52.56 40.63 -8.34
C GLU A 596 52.67 41.39 -7.01
N ALA A 597 51.72 41.20 -6.09
CA ALA A 597 51.70 41.87 -4.78
C ALA A 597 52.58 41.15 -3.73
N ALA A 598 52.74 39.82 -3.86
CA ALA A 598 53.63 39.04 -3.01
C ALA A 598 55.11 39.41 -3.22
N ALA A 599 55.46 39.95 -4.39
CA ALA A 599 56.82 40.40 -4.72
C ALA A 599 57.21 41.77 -4.11
N GLU A 600 56.27 42.57 -3.59
CA GLU A 600 56.55 43.90 -3.02
C GLU A 600 56.63 43.91 -1.48
N GLN A 601 56.33 42.81 -0.79
CA GLN A 601 56.47 42.73 0.67
C GLN A 601 57.94 42.49 1.09
N PRO A 602 58.49 43.25 2.05
CA PRO A 602 59.80 42.96 2.62
C PRO A 602 59.81 41.59 3.31
N ALA A 603 60.84 40.78 3.05
CA ALA A 603 61.01 39.51 3.75
C ALA A 603 61.29 39.74 5.24
N GLU A 604 60.35 39.32 6.10
CA GLU A 604 60.48 39.44 7.56
C GLU A 604 61.53 38.47 8.12
N GLU A 605 62.30 38.91 9.12
CA GLU A 605 63.52 38.21 9.55
C GLU A 605 63.21 36.91 10.32
N ALA A 606 63.89 35.82 9.94
CA ALA A 606 63.77 34.54 10.64
C ALA A 606 64.39 34.61 12.06
N PRO A 607 63.67 34.22 13.12
CA PRO A 607 64.21 34.21 14.49
C PRO A 607 65.33 33.17 14.65
N ALA A 608 66.28 33.48 15.53
CA ALA A 608 67.56 32.77 15.63
C ALA A 608 67.48 31.35 16.23
N VAL A 609 68.48 30.53 15.88
CA VAL A 609 68.71 29.20 16.46
C VAL A 609 69.64 29.32 17.68
N GLU A 610 69.22 28.79 18.83
CA GLU A 610 70.12 28.41 19.92
C GLU A 610 70.09 26.89 20.14
N GLN A 611 71.16 26.35 20.72
CA GLN A 611 71.46 24.91 20.79
C GLN A 611 70.98 24.27 22.11
N PRO A 612 70.71 22.94 22.11
CA PRO A 612 70.40 22.20 23.34
C PRO A 612 71.64 21.98 24.22
N ALA A 613 71.43 21.69 25.50
CA ALA A 613 72.47 21.32 26.46
C ALA A 613 72.14 20.03 27.23
N GLU A 614 73.17 19.19 27.39
CA GLU A 614 73.35 18.02 28.27
C GLU A 614 73.40 18.46 29.76
N GLU A 615 73.46 17.65 30.85
CA GLU A 615 73.19 16.25 31.25
C GLU A 615 73.06 16.28 32.82
N THR A 616 72.84 15.25 33.65
CA THR A 616 72.76 13.77 33.57
C THR A 616 71.85 13.27 34.73
N ASP A 617 71.41 12.00 34.74
CA ASP A 617 72.01 10.89 35.53
C ASP A 617 71.11 9.62 35.64
N ALA A 618 71.68 8.49 36.03
CA ALA A 618 71.06 7.13 36.05
C ALA A 618 71.41 6.38 37.37
N PRO A 619 71.29 5.03 37.56
CA PRO A 619 70.73 3.96 36.71
C PRO A 619 69.90 2.85 37.44
N ALA A 620 69.47 1.84 36.65
CA ALA A 620 69.16 0.45 37.04
C ALA A 620 67.84 0.17 37.83
N GLU A 621 67.22 -1.03 37.80
CA GLU A 621 67.63 -2.36 37.28
C GLU A 621 66.63 -3.03 36.29
N THR A 622 67.21 -3.94 35.50
CA THR A 622 66.73 -5.09 34.68
C THR A 622 65.44 -5.85 35.10
N GLN A 623 64.72 -6.65 34.30
CA GLN A 623 64.83 -7.25 32.92
C GLN A 623 63.41 -7.72 32.46
N THR A 624 63.05 -8.44 31.37
CA THR A 624 63.60 -9.23 30.20
C THR A 624 62.50 -9.19 29.07
N VAL A 625 62.59 -9.54 27.75
CA VAL A 625 63.36 -10.48 26.87
C VAL A 625 62.82 -11.93 26.91
N GLU A 626 62.43 -12.69 25.85
CA GLU A 626 62.36 -12.64 24.35
C GLU A 626 61.00 -13.31 23.93
N GLU A 627 60.25 -12.98 22.87
CA GLU A 627 60.39 -13.14 21.39
C GLU A 627 59.90 -14.49 20.78
N GLN A 628 59.65 -14.50 19.45
CA GLN A 628 58.89 -15.41 18.55
C GLN A 628 59.65 -16.71 18.17
N PRO A 629 59.04 -17.75 17.50
CA PRO A 629 58.45 -17.68 16.14
C PRO A 629 57.21 -18.57 15.89
N ALA A 630 56.92 -18.94 14.63
CA ALA A 630 55.62 -19.42 14.12
C ALA A 630 55.73 -20.62 13.14
N VAL A 631 54.62 -20.91 12.43
CA VAL A 631 54.44 -21.67 11.15
C VAL A 631 53.69 -23.03 11.22
N ASP A 632 52.92 -23.27 10.15
CA ASP A 632 52.21 -24.48 9.63
C ASP A 632 50.82 -24.95 10.16
N GLU A 633 49.97 -25.26 9.18
CA GLU A 633 48.71 -26.05 9.19
C GLU A 633 49.04 -27.55 8.86
N PRO A 634 48.13 -28.52 8.58
CA PRO A 634 46.65 -28.48 8.49
C PRO A 634 45.89 -29.71 9.06
N GLU A 635 44.64 -29.86 8.61
CA GLU A 635 43.82 -31.08 8.49
C GLU A 635 42.98 -31.60 9.68
N GLU A 636 42.09 -32.54 9.33
CA GLU A 636 40.82 -32.86 9.98
C GLU A 636 40.94 -33.90 11.12
N THR A 637 39.92 -33.97 11.99
CA THR A 637 39.26 -35.27 12.32
C THR A 637 37.92 -35.11 13.04
N VAL A 638 37.08 -36.15 12.92
CA VAL A 638 35.76 -36.30 13.57
C VAL A 638 35.88 -37.21 14.81
N PRO A 639 34.99 -37.06 15.81
CA PRO A 639 34.43 -38.23 16.48
C PRO A 639 32.90 -38.23 16.53
N THR A 640 32.31 -39.43 16.70
CA THR A 640 30.89 -39.72 16.53
C THR A 640 30.20 -40.33 17.77
N GLU A 641 28.88 -40.10 17.85
CA GLU A 641 27.85 -40.98 18.46
C GLU A 641 27.73 -41.14 20.00
N GLU A 642 26.58 -41.77 20.36
CA GLU A 642 26.08 -42.21 21.67
C GLU A 642 25.45 -41.16 22.62
N THR A 643 24.24 -41.36 23.18
CA THR A 643 23.08 -42.22 22.81
C THR A 643 21.80 -41.64 23.46
N ALA A 644 20.61 -42.16 23.10
CA ALA A 644 19.31 -41.76 23.70
C ALA A 644 19.04 -42.47 25.06
N PRO A 645 17.97 -42.10 25.80
CA PRO A 645 16.68 -42.75 25.51
C PRO A 645 15.47 -41.80 25.54
N ALA A 646 14.31 -42.33 25.14
CA ALA A 646 12.99 -41.72 25.30
C ALA A 646 12.16 -42.47 26.37
N GLU A 647 11.11 -41.85 26.90
CA GLU A 647 10.09 -42.52 27.71
C GLU A 647 8.77 -42.67 26.93
N GLU A 648 8.14 -43.85 27.06
CA GLU A 648 6.77 -44.11 26.62
C GLU A 648 5.79 -43.97 27.79
N ALA A 649 4.54 -43.62 27.48
CA ALA A 649 3.38 -43.95 28.31
C ALA A 649 2.21 -44.32 27.39
N THR A 650 1.53 -45.44 27.69
CA THR A 650 0.58 -46.10 26.78
C THR A 650 -0.87 -46.06 27.35
N PRO A 651 -1.86 -46.92 26.99
CA PRO A 651 -3.16 -46.43 26.55
C PRO A 651 -4.32 -46.72 27.52
N ALA A 652 -5.55 -46.34 27.15
CA ALA A 652 -6.79 -46.65 27.89
C ALA A 652 -7.83 -47.37 27.02
N GLU A 653 -8.49 -48.36 27.63
CA GLU A 653 -9.33 -49.43 27.07
C GLU A 653 -10.62 -49.04 26.31
N GLU A 654 -11.13 -50.00 25.52
CA GLU A 654 -12.54 -50.11 25.11
C GLU A 654 -13.39 -50.70 26.25
N ALA A 655 -14.68 -50.36 26.39
CA ALA A 655 -15.85 -51.18 25.99
C ALA A 655 -16.96 -51.01 27.10
N PRO A 656 -18.22 -51.53 26.96
CA PRO A 656 -18.80 -52.32 25.87
C PRO A 656 -20.17 -51.80 25.35
N VAL A 657 -20.77 -52.61 24.46
CA VAL A 657 -22.10 -52.45 23.84
C VAL A 657 -23.25 -52.89 24.77
N VAL A 658 -24.46 -52.34 24.55
CA VAL A 658 -25.74 -52.97 24.92
C VAL A 658 -26.69 -52.86 23.71
N GLU A 659 -27.41 -53.95 23.39
CA GLU A 659 -28.34 -54.05 22.25
C GLU A 659 -29.80 -54.23 22.70
N GLU A 660 -30.72 -53.67 21.88
CA GLU A 660 -32.07 -54.20 21.56
C GLU A 660 -33.15 -54.33 22.66
N PRO A 661 -34.45 -54.56 22.30
CA PRO A 661 -35.03 -54.76 20.96
C PRO A 661 -36.06 -53.70 20.51
N ALA A 662 -36.53 -53.88 19.27
CA ALA A 662 -37.58 -53.07 18.63
C ALA A 662 -39.01 -53.55 18.94
N GLU A 663 -40.00 -52.73 18.58
CA GLU A 663 -41.34 -53.19 18.21
C GLU A 663 -41.85 -52.36 17.00
N ASP A 664 -42.77 -52.93 16.20
CA ASP A 664 -43.00 -52.54 14.80
C ASP A 664 -44.43 -51.99 14.54
N ALA A 665 -44.59 -51.38 13.37
CA ALA A 665 -45.77 -50.78 12.72
C ALA A 665 -47.19 -51.08 13.25
N GLU A 666 -48.07 -50.06 13.20
CA GLU A 666 -49.30 -50.15 12.38
C GLU A 666 -49.88 -48.79 11.88
N LYS A 667 -49.99 -48.68 10.54
CA LYS A 667 -51.13 -48.26 9.68
C LYS A 667 -51.96 -46.97 9.91
N HIS A 668 -52.57 -46.58 8.78
CA HIS A 668 -53.72 -45.66 8.57
C HIS A 668 -53.46 -44.13 8.71
N ALA A 669 -54.10 -43.24 7.93
CA ALA A 669 -54.80 -43.38 6.64
C ALA A 669 -55.08 -41.96 6.04
N THR A 670 -55.57 -41.91 4.77
CA THR A 670 -56.52 -40.92 4.18
C THR A 670 -56.33 -39.43 4.49
N GLU A 671 -55.96 -38.59 3.52
CA GLU A 671 -56.89 -37.90 2.59
C GLU A 671 -57.77 -36.81 3.23
N GLU A 672 -57.50 -35.54 2.88
CA GLU A 672 -58.45 -34.49 2.43
C GLU A 672 -57.58 -33.25 2.10
N GLN A 673 -57.44 -32.84 0.84
CA GLN A 673 -58.39 -32.10 -0.01
C GLN A 673 -58.75 -30.69 0.48
N ASN A 674 -58.06 -29.71 -0.13
CA ASN A 674 -58.66 -28.58 -0.86
C ASN A 674 -59.57 -27.57 -0.11
N THR A 675 -59.09 -26.33 0.01
CA THR A 675 -59.92 -25.14 -0.32
C THR A 675 -59.03 -24.00 -0.83
N THR A 676 -59.20 -23.61 -2.09
CA THR A 676 -58.96 -22.23 -2.53
C THR A 676 -60.11 -21.33 -2.07
N GLN A 677 -59.81 -20.07 -1.73
CA GLN A 677 -60.77 -18.97 -1.86
C GLN A 677 -60.05 -17.72 -2.36
N GLU A 678 -60.58 -17.17 -3.44
CA GLU A 678 -60.29 -15.81 -3.92
C GLU A 678 -61.15 -14.81 -3.15
N SER A 679 -60.73 -13.55 -3.10
CA SER A 679 -61.64 -12.43 -2.84
C SER A 679 -61.23 -11.21 -3.66
N GLU A 680 -62.13 -10.74 -4.51
CA GLU A 680 -61.93 -9.55 -5.35
C GLU A 680 -62.40 -8.25 -4.66
N ASN A 681 -61.85 -7.13 -5.14
CA ASN A 681 -62.45 -5.81 -5.26
C ASN A 681 -63.16 -5.16 -4.05
N GLY A 682 -62.57 -4.06 -3.58
CA GLY A 682 -63.23 -3.01 -2.78
C GLY A 682 -62.77 -1.62 -3.21
N GLN A 683 -63.48 -0.99 -4.15
CA GLN A 683 -63.15 0.31 -4.74
C GLN A 683 -63.96 1.43 -4.08
N ILE A 684 -63.29 2.43 -3.48
CA ILE A 684 -63.90 3.68 -2.98
C ILE A 684 -63.02 4.88 -3.37
N GLU A 685 -63.64 6.05 -3.51
CA GLU A 685 -63.21 7.18 -4.34
C GLU A 685 -62.29 8.20 -3.65
N SER A 686 -61.75 9.11 -4.48
CA SER A 686 -60.98 10.29 -4.10
C SER A 686 -61.86 11.43 -3.59
N GLN A 687 -61.33 12.22 -2.65
CA GLN A 687 -61.67 13.64 -2.47
C GLN A 687 -60.39 14.47 -2.28
N SER A 688 -60.49 15.80 -2.35
CA SER A 688 -59.40 16.66 -2.86
C SER A 688 -59.36 18.06 -2.24
N VAL A 689 -58.20 18.73 -2.42
CA VAL A 689 -57.88 20.17 -2.15
C VAL A 689 -58.03 20.65 -0.68
N PRO A 690 -57.42 21.79 -0.26
CA PRO A 690 -56.77 22.86 -1.06
C PRO A 690 -55.30 23.22 -0.75
N ASN A 691 -54.74 24.03 -1.66
CA ASN A 691 -53.52 24.83 -1.48
C ASN A 691 -53.63 25.81 -0.29
N LEU A 692 -52.47 26.28 0.19
CA LEU A 692 -52.26 27.65 0.68
C LEU A 692 -50.86 28.14 0.24
N GLU A 693 -50.60 29.45 0.36
CA GLU A 693 -49.65 30.19 -0.48
C GLU A 693 -48.33 30.61 0.21
N GLU A 694 -47.31 30.82 -0.65
CA GLU A 694 -46.15 31.74 -0.61
C GLU A 694 -45.57 32.37 0.70
N SER A 695 -44.23 32.22 0.82
CA SER A 695 -43.24 33.31 1.10
C SER A 695 -43.10 33.94 2.51
N PRO A 696 -41.94 34.60 2.84
CA PRO A 696 -40.58 34.56 2.27
C PRO A 696 -39.47 34.32 3.35
N ALA A 697 -38.21 34.70 3.06
CA ALA A 697 -36.97 34.40 3.81
C ALA A 697 -36.51 35.50 4.82
N VAL A 698 -35.18 35.60 5.08
CA VAL A 698 -34.41 36.42 6.07
C VAL A 698 -34.15 35.66 7.40
N GLU A 699 -32.96 35.64 8.03
CA GLU A 699 -31.75 36.50 7.95
C GLU A 699 -30.41 35.70 8.03
N GLU A 700 -29.27 36.38 7.85
CA GLU A 700 -27.89 35.86 8.06
C GLU A 700 -27.42 36.05 9.52
N ASN A 701 -26.53 35.17 10.01
CA ASN A 701 -25.34 35.45 10.86
C ASN A 701 -24.53 34.16 11.09
#